data_AF-A0A3B4BWU7-F1
#
_entry.id   AF-A0A3B4BWU7-F1
#
_cell.length_a   1.000
_cell.length_b   1.000
_cell.length_c   1.000
_cell.angle_alpha   90.00
_cell.angle_beta   90.00
_cell.angle_gamma   90.00
#
_symmetry.space_group_name_H-M   'P 1'
#
loop_
_entity.id
_entity.type
_entity.pdbx_description
1 polymer ?
#
loop_
_entity_poly.entity_id
_entity_poly.type
_entity_poly.pdbx_seq_one_letter_code
_entity_poly.pdbx_strand_id
1 'polypeptide(L)'
;MQKCQDTPINCNDIFSLPWKNEENKVVLTKGIAGIGKTVSVHKFILDWVEGEANQDIDCIFLLPFREINLIKPGEYSLHELLQEFHPELEELNATKMYEACKLGFVFDGLDESRLPLDFDSRNVRSIKKKATVDALITNLIKGNLLPSSVIWITSRPAAANKIPSQYVSLFTEVRGFTDKQKEEYFKKRIADETEALKIISHIKTSRSLYIMCHIPVFCWITATVLQAMLVENHGENIPTTLTEMYIHFLLIQMNMKNQKYDQKVERDLKKLLESNRGIIFKLAKLAFEQLKRENIMFYEDDLRECGIDVRGDSEYTGMCTEIFKQESVLHEKKVYCFVHLSIQEFLASLHVFYCYLNKDRDELQFLLEGPLPEGFTFIVDSPKTLSLYYLLVKAVDKSWRSQRGYLHLFLRFLLGITLDSNQKLLKGLLAQTEDSKETVEKSIRYITKIQRKDISAEASINLLFCLLELKDRTLFKQIQTYLSSEETPETELSLSVCSALVYILQMSEEILDEFNPKMYNTSNAGCRRLVPAVRCCRKALFNSCGLTEQCCETVASALQLPNSPLRELDLSNNSQMDAGAKLLSEGLMSPQCKLEKLSLASCHFSKEQCEVIALAVNSASSPLRELDLSYNDLQDSGVKLLSDGLKTSDSKLEKLRLGWCKLSADSCKTLTSVFSSSSPLTELDLSNNDVQDSGVKFLSAGLENPNCKLEVLRLSGCLVTEKGCSHLASALISNPAFLRELDLSYNHPGHLGTKLLTGKLEGPQCRLQILNIDSGGECRIKSGPRKYTCEITLDPNTAHRNLRLSERNQTATRVLELQGYEPNPERFDQCIYVLCRESLSDRCYWEVQFSEDLAGVALTYKGIERNGRGDDSTFGNNRMSWQLVCFGSGSTYCAFHNNNRTEIPALSFYSNRVGVYLDWPAGILSFYSVSSDTHALTHIHTFYSTFTEPLYVGFCFGNAGSVISLC
;
A
#
# COMPACT_ATOMS: atom_id res chain seq x y z
N MET A 1 7.34 -12.06 12.89
CA MET A 1 8.20 -11.09 13.61
C MET A 1 7.30 -10.02 14.20
N GLN A 2 7.21 -9.88 15.52
CA GLN A 2 6.63 -8.69 16.15
C GLN A 2 7.42 -7.47 15.65
N LYS A 3 6.81 -6.66 14.77
CA LYS A 3 7.32 -5.35 14.38
C LYS A 3 7.10 -4.43 15.59
N CYS A 4 8.19 -4.07 16.24
CA CYS A 4 8.18 -3.07 17.31
C CYS A 4 7.86 -1.72 16.68
N GLN A 5 7.12 -0.85 17.38
CA GLN A 5 6.98 0.56 17.00
C GLN A 5 8.35 1.14 16.61
N ASP A 6 8.43 1.73 15.42
CA ASP A 6 9.63 2.42 14.96
C ASP A 6 9.87 3.61 15.90
N THR A 7 10.81 3.43 16.81
CA THR A 7 11.20 4.46 17.77
C THR A 7 12.39 5.22 17.20
N PRO A 8 12.32 6.55 17.03
CA PRO A 8 13.50 7.33 16.69
C PRO A 8 14.57 7.13 17.77
N ILE A 9 15.77 6.78 17.34
CA ILE A 9 16.92 6.59 18.24
C ILE A 9 18.02 7.57 17.87
N ASN A 10 18.81 7.98 18.87
CA ASN A 10 20.09 8.61 18.61
C ASN A 10 21.08 7.52 18.19
N CYS A 11 21.93 7.82 17.21
CA CYS A 11 23.00 6.91 16.79
C CYS A 11 23.96 6.58 17.94
N ASN A 12 24.15 7.50 18.89
CA ASN A 12 25.03 7.32 20.05
C ASN A 12 24.46 6.35 21.10
N ASP A 13 23.19 5.98 20.97
CA ASP A 13 22.54 5.03 21.89
C ASP A 13 22.50 3.61 21.32
N ILE A 14 23.14 3.34 20.17
CA ILE A 14 22.88 2.12 19.38
C ILE A 14 23.15 0.81 20.13
N PHE A 15 24.09 0.81 21.08
CA PHE A 15 24.39 -0.34 21.95
C PHE A 15 23.74 -0.24 23.35
N SER A 16 23.08 0.88 23.64
CA SER A 16 22.38 1.15 24.91
C SER A 16 20.91 0.75 24.87
N LEU A 17 20.42 0.34 23.70
CA LEU A 17 19.03 -0.08 23.48
C LEU A 17 18.77 -1.48 24.06
N PRO A 18 17.51 -1.77 24.48
CA PRO A 18 17.15 -3.06 25.05
C PRO A 18 17.28 -4.20 24.02
N TRP A 19 17.99 -5.26 24.40
CA TRP A 19 18.26 -6.42 23.54
C TRP A 19 17.10 -7.41 23.55
N LYS A 20 16.73 -7.94 22.37
CA LYS A 20 15.77 -9.06 22.29
C LYS A 20 16.37 -10.39 22.77
N ASN A 21 17.66 -10.57 22.54
CA ASN A 21 18.41 -11.73 23.00
C ASN A 21 19.70 -11.25 23.68
N GLU A 22 19.85 -11.50 24.98
CA GLU A 22 21.05 -11.12 25.72
C GLU A 22 22.28 -11.93 25.32
N GLU A 23 22.10 -13.10 24.70
CA GLU A 23 23.18 -13.98 24.24
C GLU A 23 23.85 -13.48 22.94
N ASN A 24 23.12 -12.72 22.10
CA ASN A 24 23.63 -12.22 20.81
C ASN A 24 23.35 -10.72 20.65
N LYS A 25 24.34 -9.87 20.93
CA LYS A 25 24.20 -8.40 20.88
C LYS A 25 24.53 -7.83 19.51
N VAL A 26 23.74 -8.25 18.51
CA VAL A 26 23.92 -7.83 17.10
C VAL A 26 22.86 -6.80 16.69
N VAL A 27 23.32 -5.66 16.19
CA VAL A 27 22.52 -4.60 15.55
C VAL A 27 22.72 -4.67 14.04
N LEU A 28 21.64 -4.77 13.27
CA LEU A 28 21.67 -4.68 11.81
C LEU A 28 20.94 -3.41 11.33
N THR A 29 21.71 -2.45 10.85
CA THR A 29 21.23 -1.18 10.31
C THR A 29 21.03 -1.25 8.81
N LYS A 30 19.81 -0.99 8.36
CA LYS A 30 19.45 -0.93 6.94
C LYS A 30 19.37 0.51 6.45
N GLY A 31 19.58 0.72 5.15
CA GLY A 31 19.35 2.01 4.52
C GLY A 31 19.75 2.02 3.06
N ILE A 32 19.10 2.86 2.26
CA ILE A 32 19.37 2.98 0.82
C ILE A 32 20.78 3.56 0.55
N ALA A 33 21.22 3.52 -0.71
CA ALA A 33 22.51 4.08 -1.10
C ALA A 33 22.55 5.60 -0.80
N GLY A 34 23.71 6.10 -0.35
CA GLY A 34 23.92 7.53 -0.08
C GLY A 34 23.19 8.10 1.15
N ILE A 35 22.42 7.28 1.88
CA ILE A 35 21.58 7.75 3.00
C ILE A 35 22.37 8.17 4.26
N GLY A 36 23.65 7.79 4.35
CA GLY A 36 24.53 8.17 5.47
C GLY A 36 24.90 7.05 6.46
N LYS A 37 24.77 5.76 6.09
CA LYS A 37 25.12 4.61 6.96
C LYS A 37 26.57 4.67 7.46
N THR A 38 27.55 4.67 6.55
CA THR A 38 28.99 4.76 6.88
C THR A 38 29.32 6.05 7.66
N VAL A 39 28.69 7.17 7.32
CA VAL A 39 28.87 8.44 8.05
C VAL A 39 28.38 8.31 9.49
N SER A 40 27.28 7.59 9.72
CA SER A 40 26.74 7.33 11.06
C SER A 40 27.70 6.47 11.89
N VAL A 41 28.27 5.42 11.28
CA VAL A 41 29.31 4.58 11.90
C VAL A 41 30.53 5.41 12.30
N HIS A 42 31.07 6.21 11.38
CA HIS A 42 32.24 7.04 11.68
C HIS A 42 31.94 8.12 12.73
N LYS A 43 30.75 8.73 12.69
CA LYS A 43 30.35 9.72 13.70
C LYS A 43 30.22 9.08 15.08
N PHE A 44 29.64 7.88 15.16
CA PHE A 44 29.55 7.14 16.41
C PHE A 44 30.94 6.80 16.98
N ILE A 45 31.87 6.32 16.13
CA ILE A 45 33.24 6.02 16.57
C ILE A 45 33.96 7.27 17.05
N LEU A 46 33.80 8.40 16.34
CA LEU A 46 34.36 9.69 16.76
C LEU A 46 33.82 10.10 18.14
N ASP A 47 32.50 10.00 18.33
CA ASP A 47 31.86 10.36 19.60
C ASP A 47 32.26 9.42 20.73
N TRP A 48 32.49 8.14 20.44
CA TRP A 48 33.06 7.19 21.40
C TRP A 48 34.49 7.56 21.79
N VAL A 49 35.35 7.97 20.84
CA VAL A 49 36.71 8.45 21.15
C VAL A 49 36.69 9.73 21.96
N GLU A 50 35.74 10.63 21.70
CA GLU A 50 35.59 11.90 22.41
C GLU A 50 34.94 11.75 23.81
N GLY A 51 34.46 10.56 24.17
CA GLY A 51 33.84 10.29 25.48
C GLY A 51 32.33 10.53 25.53
N GLU A 52 31.69 10.82 24.39
CA GLU A 52 30.30 11.25 24.25
C GLU A 52 29.32 10.08 23.97
N ALA A 53 29.82 8.88 23.66
CA ALA A 53 28.99 7.70 23.36
C ALA A 53 29.59 6.40 23.92
N ASN A 54 28.73 5.50 24.44
CA ASN A 54 29.02 4.10 24.80
C ASN A 54 30.40 3.82 25.45
N GLN A 55 30.75 4.57 26.50
CA GLN A 55 32.01 4.39 27.26
C GLN A 55 32.06 3.09 28.07
N ASP A 56 31.00 2.29 28.04
CA ASP A 56 30.97 0.94 28.57
C ASP A 56 31.71 -0.07 27.68
N ILE A 57 32.05 0.31 26.44
CA ILE A 57 32.83 -0.48 25.49
C ILE A 57 34.29 -0.03 25.54
N ASP A 58 35.19 -0.94 25.90
CA ASP A 58 36.61 -0.63 26.08
C ASP A 58 37.38 -0.51 24.74
N CYS A 59 36.94 -1.24 23.71
CA CYS A 59 37.60 -1.26 22.41
C CYS A 59 36.62 -1.52 21.27
N ILE A 60 36.76 -0.78 20.16
CA ILE A 60 35.93 -0.92 18.97
C ILE A 60 36.81 -1.24 17.75
N PHE A 61 36.50 -2.34 17.07
CA PHE A 61 37.13 -2.74 15.81
C PHE A 61 36.20 -2.42 14.64
N LEU A 62 36.64 -1.52 13.75
CA LEU A 62 35.95 -1.23 12.50
C LEU A 62 36.47 -2.15 11.40
N LEU A 63 35.58 -2.99 10.86
CA LEU A 63 35.89 -4.02 9.87
C LEU A 63 34.99 -3.84 8.64
N PRO A 64 35.30 -2.91 7.72
CA PRO A 64 34.47 -2.70 6.55
C PRO A 64 34.57 -3.91 5.59
N PHE A 65 33.44 -4.38 5.06
CA PHE A 65 33.42 -5.57 4.19
C PHE A 65 34.22 -5.39 2.91
N ARG A 66 34.36 -4.15 2.41
CA ARG A 66 35.26 -3.82 1.29
C ARG A 66 36.72 -4.20 1.58
N GLU A 67 37.16 -4.09 2.83
CA GLU A 67 38.52 -4.44 3.24
C GLU A 67 38.65 -5.93 3.51
N ILE A 68 37.64 -6.53 4.14
CA ILE A 68 37.58 -7.98 4.38
C ILE A 68 37.74 -8.76 3.07
N ASN A 69 37.15 -8.28 1.98
CA ASN A 69 37.26 -8.90 0.66
C ASN A 69 38.70 -8.98 0.12
N LEU A 70 39.65 -8.19 0.65
CA LEU A 70 41.04 -8.13 0.19
C LEU A 70 41.96 -9.14 0.87
N ILE A 71 41.49 -9.75 1.96
CA ILE A 71 42.24 -10.71 2.76
C ILE A 71 42.53 -11.95 1.93
N LYS A 72 43.76 -12.44 1.99
CA LYS A 72 44.16 -13.60 1.19
C LYS A 72 43.33 -14.82 1.61
N PRO A 73 42.82 -15.62 0.66
CA PRO A 73 42.15 -16.88 0.98
C PRO A 73 43.06 -17.77 1.83
N GLY A 74 42.56 -18.23 2.97
CA GLY A 74 43.33 -19.01 3.94
C GLY A 74 42.60 -19.19 5.27
N GLU A 75 43.25 -19.85 6.21
CA GLU A 75 42.76 -19.99 7.59
C GLU A 75 43.53 -19.06 8.53
N TYR A 76 42.77 -18.27 9.29
CA TYR A 76 43.27 -17.31 10.28
C TYR A 76 42.67 -17.64 11.63
N SER A 77 43.39 -17.36 12.70
CA SER A 77 42.78 -17.18 14.02
C SER A 77 42.07 -15.81 14.06
N LEU A 78 41.17 -15.60 15.03
CA LEU A 78 40.49 -14.29 15.13
C LEU A 78 41.51 -13.17 15.44
N HIS A 79 42.54 -13.45 16.22
CA HIS A 79 43.59 -12.48 16.52
C HIS A 79 44.42 -12.15 15.28
N GLU A 80 44.85 -13.16 14.52
CA GLU A 80 45.55 -12.96 13.24
C GLU A 80 44.71 -12.16 12.26
N LEU A 81 43.39 -12.42 12.19
CA LEU A 81 42.49 -11.63 11.36
C LEU A 81 42.48 -10.16 11.78
N LEU A 82 42.42 -9.86 13.08
CA LEU A 82 42.39 -8.47 13.56
C LEU A 82 43.73 -7.75 13.39
N GLN A 83 44.85 -8.47 13.51
CA GLN A 83 46.20 -7.91 13.26
C GLN A 83 46.36 -7.42 11.83
N GLU A 84 45.66 -8.04 10.86
CA GLU A 84 45.67 -7.56 9.49
C GLU A 84 45.12 -6.10 9.43
N PHE A 85 44.02 -5.81 10.13
CA PHE A 85 43.37 -4.48 10.14
C PHE A 85 44.05 -3.49 11.08
N HIS A 86 44.58 -3.99 12.19
CA HIS A 86 45.14 -3.20 13.29
C HIS A 86 46.51 -3.77 13.68
N PRO A 87 47.58 -3.42 12.95
CA PRO A 87 48.92 -3.94 13.22
C PRO A 87 49.42 -3.62 14.64
N GLU A 88 48.87 -2.59 15.29
CA GLU A 88 49.23 -2.23 16.67
C GLU A 88 48.88 -3.33 17.69
N LEU A 89 48.04 -4.29 17.31
CA LEU A 89 47.70 -5.46 18.14
C LEU A 89 48.85 -6.46 18.29
N GLU A 90 49.92 -6.38 17.48
CA GLU A 90 51.09 -7.26 17.59
C GLU A 90 51.86 -7.08 18.91
N GLU A 91 51.84 -5.87 19.48
CA GLU A 91 52.53 -5.54 20.74
C GLU A 91 51.70 -5.87 22.00
N LEU A 92 50.42 -6.26 21.82
CA LEU A 92 49.48 -6.48 22.92
C LEU A 92 49.38 -7.96 23.32
N ASN A 93 49.22 -8.22 24.63
CA ASN A 93 48.91 -9.57 25.10
C ASN A 93 47.44 -9.92 24.77
N ALA A 94 47.24 -10.47 23.57
CA ALA A 94 45.98 -10.89 23.00
C ALA A 94 45.02 -11.53 24.02
N THR A 95 45.51 -12.46 24.84
CA THR A 95 44.68 -13.24 25.77
C THR A 95 44.00 -12.38 26.83
N LYS A 96 44.68 -11.37 27.37
CA LYS A 96 44.11 -10.51 28.42
C LYS A 96 43.05 -9.56 27.87
N MET A 97 43.25 -9.03 26.66
CA MET A 97 42.31 -8.10 26.03
C MET A 97 40.95 -8.78 25.79
N TYR A 98 40.95 -10.00 25.24
CA TYR A 98 39.72 -10.71 24.94
C TYR A 98 38.95 -11.22 26.17
N GLU A 99 39.62 -11.35 27.32
CA GLU A 99 39.01 -11.81 28.57
C GLU A 99 38.55 -10.66 29.49
N ALA A 100 39.27 -9.53 29.49
CA ALA A 100 39.05 -8.44 30.43
C ALA A 100 38.29 -7.24 29.84
N CYS A 101 38.22 -7.11 28.51
CA CYS A 101 37.61 -5.96 27.85
C CYS A 101 36.27 -6.32 27.20
N LYS A 102 35.31 -5.38 27.26
CA LYS A 102 34.10 -5.40 26.44
C LYS A 102 34.44 -4.88 25.04
N LEU A 103 34.27 -5.74 24.05
CA LEU A 103 34.66 -5.46 22.66
C LEU A 103 33.45 -5.13 21.79
N GLY A 104 33.60 -4.11 20.94
CA GLY A 104 32.67 -3.76 19.88
C GLY A 104 33.24 -4.12 18.51
N PHE A 105 32.43 -4.75 17.64
CA PHE A 105 32.79 -5.00 16.24
C PHE A 105 31.82 -4.26 15.33
N VAL A 106 32.33 -3.44 14.42
CA VAL A 106 31.52 -2.73 13.44
C VAL A 106 31.83 -3.23 12.04
N PHE A 107 30.88 -3.95 11.44
CA PHE A 107 30.97 -4.43 10.07
C PHE A 107 30.22 -3.48 9.12
N ASP A 108 30.93 -2.56 8.49
CA ASP A 108 30.32 -1.60 7.56
C ASP A 108 30.19 -2.18 6.13
N GLY A 109 29.01 -2.04 5.53
CA GLY A 109 28.78 -2.33 4.11
C GLY A 109 28.58 -3.80 3.76
N LEU A 110 27.71 -4.54 4.45
CA LEU A 110 27.42 -5.97 4.15
C LEU A 110 27.02 -6.24 2.69
N ASP A 111 26.41 -5.26 2.03
CA ASP A 111 26.07 -5.36 0.61
C ASP A 111 27.30 -5.34 -0.33
N GLU A 112 28.46 -4.96 0.17
CA GLU A 112 29.75 -5.02 -0.52
C GLU A 112 30.47 -6.37 -0.27
N SER A 113 29.94 -7.23 0.60
CA SER A 113 30.59 -8.51 0.96
C SER A 113 30.56 -9.54 -0.17
N ARG A 114 31.75 -10.09 -0.49
CA ARG A 114 31.95 -11.23 -1.39
C ARG A 114 32.01 -12.56 -0.66
N LEU A 115 31.91 -12.55 0.67
CA LEU A 115 31.88 -13.76 1.47
C LEU A 115 30.53 -14.49 1.30
N PRO A 116 30.54 -15.83 1.29
CA PRO A 116 29.30 -16.63 1.21
C PRO A 116 28.41 -16.45 2.45
N LEU A 117 29.00 -16.13 3.61
CA LEU A 117 28.37 -16.01 4.92
C LEU A 117 27.61 -17.29 5.28
N ASP A 118 28.35 -18.41 5.34
CA ASP A 118 27.78 -19.72 5.62
C ASP A 118 27.47 -19.89 7.12
N PHE A 119 26.21 -19.66 7.49
CA PHE A 119 25.71 -19.86 8.85
C PHE A 119 25.48 -21.34 9.22
N ASP A 120 25.70 -22.30 8.32
CA ASP A 120 25.69 -23.74 8.62
C ASP A 120 27.11 -24.31 8.82
N SER A 121 28.14 -23.49 8.62
CA SER A 121 29.55 -23.85 8.79
C SER A 121 29.92 -24.25 10.22
N ARG A 122 31.05 -24.97 10.35
CA ARG A 122 31.57 -25.55 11.60
C ARG A 122 31.74 -24.48 12.70
N ASN A 123 31.30 -24.81 13.92
CA ASN A 123 31.46 -23.91 15.06
C ASN A 123 32.94 -23.68 15.41
N VAL A 124 33.32 -22.41 15.49
CA VAL A 124 34.59 -21.93 16.01
C VAL A 124 34.29 -21.27 17.35
N ARG A 125 34.92 -21.72 18.43
CA ARG A 125 34.69 -21.21 19.81
C ARG A 125 35.94 -20.69 20.50
N SER A 126 37.09 -20.88 19.87
CA SER A 126 38.38 -20.48 20.42
C SER A 126 39.01 -19.46 19.51
N ILE A 127 39.50 -18.37 20.11
CA ILE A 127 40.17 -17.25 19.44
C ILE A 127 41.44 -17.72 18.73
N LYS A 128 42.12 -18.74 19.29
CA LYS A 128 43.37 -19.32 18.76
C LYS A 128 43.13 -20.33 17.63
N LYS A 129 41.90 -20.80 17.44
CA LYS A 129 41.59 -21.80 16.43
C LYS A 129 41.56 -21.12 15.06
N LYS A 130 42.33 -21.65 14.11
CA LYS A 130 42.32 -21.18 12.73
C LYS A 130 41.07 -21.66 12.01
N ALA A 131 40.47 -20.77 11.22
CA ALA A 131 39.31 -21.03 10.38
C ALA A 131 39.29 -20.03 9.22
N THR A 132 38.44 -20.25 8.23
CA THR A 132 38.25 -19.28 7.15
C THR A 132 37.68 -17.96 7.69
N VAL A 133 37.97 -16.85 7.03
CA VAL A 133 37.44 -15.52 7.38
C VAL A 133 35.90 -15.55 7.48
N ASP A 134 35.26 -16.26 6.55
CA ASP A 134 33.82 -16.49 6.55
C ASP A 134 33.33 -17.19 7.84
N ALA A 135 34.01 -18.26 8.26
CA ALA A 135 33.69 -18.98 9.48
C ALA A 135 33.93 -18.12 10.73
N LEU A 136 34.97 -17.29 10.76
CA LEU A 136 35.24 -16.41 11.90
C LEU A 136 34.13 -15.36 12.06
N ILE A 137 33.76 -14.67 10.97
CA ILE A 137 32.72 -13.62 11.00
C ILE A 137 31.35 -14.21 11.34
N THR A 138 30.96 -15.32 10.71
CA THR A 138 29.68 -15.97 11.03
C THR A 138 29.64 -16.47 12.48
N ASN A 139 30.74 -16.97 13.04
CA ASN A 139 30.79 -17.40 14.45
C ASN A 139 30.82 -16.24 15.45
N LEU A 140 31.35 -15.06 15.08
CA LEU A 140 31.16 -13.83 15.86
C LEU A 140 29.68 -13.43 15.89
N ILE A 141 29.02 -13.39 14.72
CA ILE A 141 27.60 -13.02 14.61
C ILE A 141 26.70 -14.02 15.35
N LYS A 142 27.03 -15.32 15.33
CA LYS A 142 26.33 -16.36 16.09
C LYS A 142 26.52 -16.29 17.61
N GLY A 143 27.49 -15.51 18.10
CA GLY A 143 27.90 -15.47 19.51
C GLY A 143 28.77 -16.66 19.96
N ASN A 144 29.22 -17.51 19.03
CA ASN A 144 30.11 -18.63 19.36
C ASN A 144 31.53 -18.19 19.70
N LEU A 145 31.99 -17.09 19.07
CA LEU A 145 33.24 -16.40 19.36
C LEU A 145 32.93 -15.10 20.08
N LEU A 146 33.60 -14.85 21.21
CA LEU A 146 33.44 -13.63 22.02
C LEU A 146 31.97 -13.28 22.32
N PRO A 147 31.22 -14.15 23.05
CA PRO A 147 29.78 -13.96 23.30
C PRO A 147 29.43 -12.65 24.01
N SER A 148 30.36 -12.07 24.76
CA SER A 148 30.17 -10.78 25.46
C SER A 148 30.32 -9.56 24.56
N SER A 149 30.75 -9.72 23.30
CA SER A 149 30.96 -8.63 22.35
C SER A 149 29.65 -8.05 21.82
N VAL A 150 29.69 -6.78 21.44
CA VAL A 150 28.59 -6.11 20.74
C VAL A 150 28.95 -5.95 19.27
N ILE A 151 27.99 -6.17 18.37
CA ILE A 151 28.25 -6.16 16.93
C ILE A 151 27.28 -5.21 16.26
N TRP A 152 27.78 -4.31 15.42
CA TRP A 152 26.97 -3.44 14.59
C TRP A 152 27.30 -3.65 13.11
N ILE A 153 26.27 -3.98 12.32
CA ILE A 153 26.40 -4.29 10.90
C ILE A 153 25.56 -3.29 10.11
N THR A 154 26.13 -2.68 9.06
CA THR A 154 25.35 -1.82 8.14
C THR A 154 25.13 -2.53 6.81
N SER A 155 23.97 -2.31 6.18
CA SER A 155 23.65 -2.96 4.90
C SER A 155 22.59 -2.21 4.09
N ARG A 156 22.58 -2.40 2.77
CA ARG A 156 21.38 -2.16 1.95
C ARG A 156 20.30 -3.21 2.24
N PRO A 157 18.99 -2.87 2.17
CA PRO A 157 17.91 -3.81 2.47
C PRO A 157 17.99 -5.16 1.74
N ALA A 158 18.44 -5.15 0.47
CA ALA A 158 18.56 -6.36 -0.34
C ALA A 158 19.61 -7.36 0.16
N ALA A 159 20.71 -6.89 0.77
CA ALA A 159 21.78 -7.75 1.27
C ALA A 159 21.62 -8.10 2.76
N ALA A 160 20.77 -7.38 3.49
CA ALA A 160 20.51 -7.64 4.90
C ALA A 160 20.00 -9.06 5.18
N ASN A 161 19.33 -9.68 4.22
CA ASN A 161 18.81 -11.05 4.33
C ASN A 161 19.90 -12.12 4.24
N LYS A 162 21.16 -11.77 3.92
CA LYS A 162 22.31 -12.68 4.03
C LYS A 162 22.56 -13.12 5.47
N ILE A 163 22.09 -12.36 6.46
CA ILE A 163 22.18 -12.71 7.88
C ILE A 163 20.81 -13.22 8.35
N PRO A 164 20.72 -14.49 8.83
CA PRO A 164 19.48 -15.02 9.37
C PRO A 164 19.00 -14.19 10.56
N SER A 165 17.72 -13.82 10.54
CA SER A 165 17.15 -12.89 11.52
C SER A 165 17.21 -13.35 12.98
N GLN A 166 17.34 -14.66 13.23
CA GLN A 166 17.50 -15.23 14.56
C GLN A 166 18.80 -14.80 15.27
N TYR A 167 19.81 -14.35 14.51
CA TYR A 167 21.07 -13.86 15.06
C TYR A 167 21.08 -12.33 15.25
N VAL A 168 20.01 -11.63 14.85
CA VAL A 168 19.93 -10.17 14.94
C VAL A 168 18.98 -9.79 16.08
N SER A 169 19.52 -9.13 17.11
CA SER A 169 18.73 -8.67 18.25
C SER A 169 18.02 -7.35 17.97
N LEU A 170 18.65 -6.45 17.22
CA LEU A 170 18.08 -5.15 16.90
C LEU A 170 18.18 -4.86 15.40
N PHE A 171 17.05 -4.48 14.80
CA PHE A 171 17.02 -3.94 13.44
C PHE A 171 16.81 -2.44 13.52
N THR A 172 17.68 -1.68 12.89
CA THR A 172 17.55 -0.21 12.80
C THR A 172 17.58 0.22 11.34
N GLU A 173 17.11 1.43 11.06
CA GLU A 173 17.04 1.98 9.70
C GLU A 173 17.51 3.43 9.68
N VAL A 174 18.45 3.74 8.78
CA VAL A 174 18.82 5.12 8.47
C VAL A 174 17.87 5.63 7.41
N ARG A 175 17.03 6.60 7.78
CA ARG A 175 16.00 7.17 6.92
C ARG A 175 16.41 8.43 6.18
N GLY A 176 17.56 9.05 6.47
CA GLY A 176 17.99 10.28 5.78
C GLY A 176 17.48 11.57 6.43
N PHE A 177 17.50 12.67 5.68
CA PHE A 177 17.17 14.01 6.21
C PHE A 177 15.66 14.26 6.25
N THR A 178 15.18 14.68 7.42
CA THR A 178 13.89 15.37 7.57
C THR A 178 13.90 16.71 6.84
N ASP A 179 12.72 17.26 6.56
CA ASP A 179 12.60 18.55 5.86
C ASP A 179 13.33 19.69 6.56
N LYS A 180 13.31 19.69 7.90
CA LYS A 180 14.09 20.63 8.71
C LYS A 180 15.61 20.41 8.54
N GLN A 181 16.06 19.16 8.57
CA GLN A 181 17.48 18.83 8.39
C GLN A 181 17.99 19.16 6.97
N LYS A 182 17.14 19.05 5.94
CA LYS A 182 17.49 19.50 4.58
C LYS A 182 17.85 20.98 4.59
N GLU A 183 16.99 21.82 5.16
CA GLU A 183 17.24 23.27 5.25
C GLU A 183 18.48 23.58 6.09
N GLU A 184 18.63 22.92 7.24
CA GLU A 184 19.81 23.07 8.09
C GLU A 184 21.10 22.68 7.36
N TYR A 185 21.08 21.62 6.55
CA TYR A 185 22.22 21.23 5.73
C TYR A 185 22.62 22.35 4.78
N PHE A 186 21.68 22.90 4.00
CA PHE A 186 22.00 23.97 3.05
C PHE A 186 22.46 25.25 3.76
N LYS A 187 21.83 25.62 4.88
CA LYS A 187 22.24 26.78 5.71
C LYS A 187 23.63 26.61 6.33
N LYS A 188 24.01 25.38 6.72
CA LYS A 188 25.36 25.10 7.25
C LYS A 188 26.41 25.01 6.15
N ARG A 189 26.04 24.53 4.96
CA ARG A 189 26.96 24.30 3.84
C ARG A 189 27.30 25.56 3.05
N ILE A 190 26.38 26.52 3.01
CA ILE A 190 26.48 27.77 2.25
C ILE A 190 26.66 28.91 3.25
N ALA A 191 27.79 29.62 3.18
CA ALA A 191 28.13 30.67 4.14
C ALA A 191 27.22 31.91 4.04
N ASP A 192 26.73 32.23 2.83
CA ASP A 192 25.79 33.34 2.60
C ASP A 192 24.34 32.89 2.85
N GLU A 193 23.69 33.49 3.86
CA GLU A 193 22.34 33.13 4.27
C GLU A 193 21.28 33.44 3.18
N THR A 194 21.45 34.54 2.45
CA THR A 194 20.54 34.91 1.35
C THR A 194 20.65 33.94 0.16
N GLU A 195 21.85 33.48 -0.18
CA GLU A 195 22.05 32.45 -1.19
C GLU A 195 21.47 31.11 -0.74
N ALA A 196 21.69 30.71 0.52
CA ALA A 196 21.13 29.50 1.09
C ALA A 196 19.59 29.50 1.00
N LEU A 197 18.94 30.62 1.35
CA LEU A 197 17.49 30.77 1.25
C LEU A 197 16.98 30.72 -0.20
N LYS A 198 17.70 31.32 -1.16
CA LYS A 198 17.36 31.22 -2.59
C LYS A 198 17.45 29.78 -3.10
N ILE A 199 18.51 29.06 -2.74
CA ILE A 199 18.70 27.64 -3.09
C ILE A 199 17.57 26.80 -2.48
N ILE A 200 17.28 26.97 -1.19
CA ILE A 200 16.19 26.25 -0.53
C ILE A 200 14.85 26.55 -1.22
N SER A 201 14.58 27.82 -1.55
CA SER A 201 13.36 28.21 -2.27
C SER A 201 13.28 27.54 -3.64
N HIS A 202 14.36 27.52 -4.41
CA HIS A 202 14.39 26.87 -5.72
C HIS A 202 14.21 25.35 -5.63
N ILE A 203 14.88 24.70 -4.67
CA ILE A 203 14.69 23.26 -4.46
C ILE A 203 13.22 22.98 -4.11
N LYS A 204 12.58 23.82 -3.29
CA LYS A 204 11.16 23.68 -2.96
C LYS A 204 10.23 23.87 -4.15
N THR A 205 10.56 24.72 -5.14
CA THR A 205 9.75 24.83 -6.38
C THR A 205 9.87 23.59 -7.28
N SER A 206 10.97 22.83 -7.17
CA SER A 206 11.15 21.55 -7.85
C SER A 206 10.99 20.36 -6.89
N ARG A 207 9.75 19.89 -6.73
CA ARG A 207 9.44 18.82 -5.76
C ARG A 207 10.31 17.57 -5.95
N SER A 208 10.62 17.18 -7.19
CA SER A 208 11.54 16.06 -7.48
C SER A 208 12.92 16.27 -6.85
N LEU A 209 13.53 17.45 -6.99
CA LEU A 209 14.83 17.78 -6.38
C LEU A 209 14.74 17.78 -4.84
N TYR A 210 13.66 18.37 -4.29
CA TYR A 210 13.43 18.41 -2.85
C TYR A 210 13.32 17.03 -2.21
N ILE A 211 12.69 16.08 -2.91
CA ILE A 211 12.56 14.68 -2.47
C ILE A 211 13.91 13.99 -2.51
N MET A 212 14.67 14.14 -3.59
CA MET A 212 16.00 13.52 -3.69
C MET A 212 16.92 14.02 -2.57
N CYS A 213 16.80 15.28 -2.17
CA CYS A 213 17.51 15.86 -1.02
C CYS A 213 17.16 15.22 0.34
N HIS A 214 16.20 14.30 0.41
CA HIS A 214 16.07 13.41 1.57
C HIS A 214 17.31 12.54 1.77
N ILE A 215 17.98 12.18 0.68
CA ILE A 215 19.23 11.44 0.68
C ILE A 215 20.39 12.46 0.69
N PRO A 216 21.23 12.50 1.74
CA PRO A 216 22.24 13.55 1.93
C PRO A 216 23.20 13.78 0.75
N VAL A 217 23.57 12.72 0.02
CA VAL A 217 24.45 12.88 -1.16
C VAL A 217 23.83 13.76 -2.26
N PHE A 218 22.50 13.72 -2.41
CA PHE A 218 21.82 14.60 -3.36
C PHE A 218 21.76 16.05 -2.85
N CYS A 219 21.71 16.28 -1.53
CA CYS A 219 21.91 17.63 -1.00
C CYS A 219 23.29 18.18 -1.38
N TRP A 220 24.33 17.35 -1.26
CA TRP A 220 25.69 17.74 -1.64
C TRP A 220 25.83 18.05 -3.14
N ILE A 221 25.33 17.17 -4.01
CA ILE A 221 25.32 17.41 -5.47
C ILE A 221 24.52 18.68 -5.79
N THR A 222 23.33 18.82 -5.19
CA THR A 222 22.44 19.96 -5.43
C THR A 222 23.06 21.28 -4.96
N ALA A 223 23.67 21.30 -3.77
CA ALA A 223 24.38 22.46 -3.27
C ALA A 223 25.53 22.84 -4.20
N THR A 224 26.34 21.85 -4.64
CA THR A 224 27.48 22.08 -5.52
C THR A 224 27.05 22.72 -6.84
N VAL A 225 26.01 22.18 -7.48
CA VAL A 225 25.52 22.68 -8.77
C VAL A 225 24.86 24.04 -8.63
N LEU A 226 23.90 24.18 -7.72
CA LEU A 226 23.13 25.41 -7.59
C LEU A 226 23.99 26.56 -7.06
N GLN A 227 24.95 26.32 -6.17
CA GLN A 227 25.89 27.35 -5.72
C GLN A 227 26.73 27.87 -6.88
N ALA A 228 27.32 26.98 -7.70
CA ALA A 228 28.11 27.40 -8.85
C ALA A 228 27.27 28.19 -9.87
N MET A 229 26.04 27.74 -10.18
CA MET A 229 25.21 28.37 -11.20
C MET A 229 24.55 29.68 -10.76
N LEU A 230 24.17 29.81 -9.48
CA LEU A 230 23.55 31.03 -8.96
C LEU A 230 24.57 32.17 -8.78
N VAL A 231 25.83 31.83 -8.50
CA VAL A 231 26.93 32.80 -8.40
C VAL A 231 27.35 33.31 -9.78
N GLU A 232 27.38 32.46 -10.81
CA GLU A 232 27.89 32.85 -12.14
C GLU A 232 26.83 33.41 -13.10
N ASN A 233 25.55 32.99 -13.02
CA ASN A 233 24.55 33.26 -14.08
C ASN A 233 23.28 34.00 -13.63
N HIS A 234 23.27 34.63 -12.44
CA HIS A 234 22.11 35.38 -11.91
C HIS A 234 20.76 34.63 -11.92
N GLY A 235 20.76 33.29 -12.01
CA GLY A 235 19.55 32.46 -12.02
C GLY A 235 18.98 32.11 -13.39
N GLU A 236 19.63 32.45 -14.51
CA GLU A 236 19.25 31.94 -15.83
C GLU A 236 19.78 30.51 -16.05
N ASN A 237 18.97 29.65 -16.68
CA ASN A 237 19.30 28.23 -17.01
C ASN A 237 19.49 27.27 -15.82
N ILE A 238 18.75 27.44 -14.73
CA ILE A 238 18.81 26.49 -13.60
C ILE A 238 18.28 25.10 -14.05
N PRO A 239 19.00 24.00 -13.75
CA PRO A 239 18.58 22.64 -14.08
C PRO A 239 17.20 22.29 -13.54
N THR A 240 16.34 21.75 -14.40
CA THR A 240 14.97 21.33 -14.09
C THR A 240 14.81 19.82 -14.00
N THR A 241 15.75 19.06 -14.55
CA THR A 241 15.76 17.59 -14.53
C THR A 241 16.98 17.04 -13.78
N LEU A 242 16.92 15.77 -13.37
CA LEU A 242 18.06 15.14 -12.70
C LEU A 242 19.25 15.00 -13.66
N THR A 243 18.98 14.73 -14.94
CA THR A 243 20.03 14.61 -15.93
C THR A 243 20.78 15.92 -16.14
N GLU A 244 20.07 17.05 -16.20
CA GLU A 244 20.70 18.38 -16.26
C GLU A 244 21.59 18.62 -15.03
N MET A 245 21.11 18.30 -13.82
CA MET A 245 21.90 18.40 -12.59
C MET A 245 23.21 17.62 -12.66
N TYR A 246 23.19 16.39 -13.18
CA TYR A 246 24.39 15.54 -13.25
C TYR A 246 25.36 15.98 -14.37
N ILE A 247 24.84 16.51 -15.48
CA ILE A 247 25.69 17.12 -16.51
C ILE A 247 26.42 18.32 -15.93
N HIS A 248 25.70 19.25 -15.26
CA HIS A 248 26.33 20.41 -14.64
C HIS A 248 27.29 20.02 -13.51
N PHE A 249 26.93 19.02 -12.70
CA PHE A 249 27.84 18.47 -11.69
C PHE A 249 29.14 17.99 -12.35
N LEU A 250 29.06 17.18 -13.42
CA LEU A 250 30.22 16.68 -14.14
C LEU A 250 31.09 17.83 -14.69
N LEU A 251 30.46 18.86 -15.26
CA LEU A 251 31.16 20.05 -15.79
C LEU A 251 31.92 20.81 -14.70
N ILE A 252 31.29 21.02 -13.54
CA ILE A 252 31.92 21.67 -12.39
C ILE A 252 33.13 20.88 -11.92
N GLN A 253 33.00 19.55 -11.81
CA GLN A 253 34.10 18.68 -11.40
C GLN A 253 35.27 18.70 -12.39
N MET A 254 35.01 18.71 -13.71
CA MET A 254 36.06 18.89 -14.72
C MET A 254 36.80 20.22 -14.56
N ASN A 255 36.05 21.31 -14.34
CA ASN A 255 36.64 22.64 -14.17
C ASN A 255 37.50 22.69 -12.90
N MET A 256 37.00 22.17 -11.78
CA MET A 256 37.76 22.08 -10.53
C MET A 256 39.06 21.27 -10.70
N LYS A 257 39.01 20.15 -11.42
CA LYS A 257 40.19 19.35 -11.75
C LYS A 257 41.20 20.14 -12.58
N ASN A 258 40.75 20.81 -13.65
CA ASN A 258 41.64 21.60 -14.52
C ASN A 258 42.31 22.76 -13.77
N GLN A 259 41.58 23.41 -12.86
CA GLN A 259 42.12 24.49 -12.03
C GLN A 259 43.17 23.97 -11.04
N LYS A 260 42.86 22.86 -10.35
CA LYS A 260 43.69 22.34 -9.25
C LYS A 260 44.93 21.59 -9.73
N TYR A 261 44.83 20.83 -10.83
CA TYR A 261 45.89 19.91 -11.27
C TYR A 261 46.53 20.32 -12.60
N ASP A 262 45.76 20.90 -13.52
CA ASP A 262 46.28 21.31 -14.83
C ASP A 262 46.70 22.79 -14.88
N GLN A 263 46.48 23.54 -13.78
CA GLN A 263 46.69 24.99 -13.64
C GLN A 263 46.07 25.81 -14.79
N LYS A 264 44.95 25.34 -15.34
CA LYS A 264 44.24 25.97 -16.46
C LYS A 264 42.82 26.35 -16.04
N VAL A 265 42.49 27.64 -16.11
CA VAL A 265 41.12 28.11 -16.03
C VAL A 265 40.56 28.14 -17.45
N GLU A 266 39.79 27.12 -17.84
CA GLU A 266 39.15 27.09 -19.15
C GLU A 266 37.71 27.56 -19.04
N ARG A 267 37.40 28.71 -19.63
CA ARG A 267 36.06 29.31 -19.61
C ARG A 267 35.22 28.86 -20.81
N ASP A 268 35.84 28.27 -21.84
CA ASP A 268 35.13 27.69 -22.98
C ASP A 268 34.68 26.25 -22.66
N LEU A 269 33.36 26.04 -22.62
CA LEU A 269 32.76 24.74 -22.29
C LEU A 269 33.24 23.60 -23.21
N LYS A 270 33.40 23.88 -24.51
CA LYS A 270 33.79 22.88 -25.49
C LYS A 270 35.24 22.44 -25.28
N LYS A 271 36.15 23.40 -25.04
CA LYS A 271 37.55 23.10 -24.72
C LYS A 271 37.70 22.34 -23.40
N LEU A 272 36.92 22.71 -22.38
CA LEU A 272 36.91 22.01 -21.09
C LEU A 272 36.57 20.52 -21.27
N LEU A 273 35.51 20.25 -22.02
CA LEU A 273 35.04 18.89 -22.34
C LEU A 273 36.06 18.12 -23.20
N GLU A 274 36.63 18.74 -24.24
CA GLU A 274 37.64 18.13 -25.10
C GLU A 274 38.90 17.75 -24.32
N SER A 275 39.35 18.62 -23.40
CA SER A 275 40.55 18.37 -22.57
C SER A 275 40.40 17.21 -21.57
N ASN A 276 39.17 16.90 -21.14
CA ASN A 276 38.88 15.83 -20.19
C ASN A 276 38.25 14.59 -20.84
N ARG A 277 38.16 14.56 -22.18
CA ARG A 277 37.41 13.55 -22.93
C ARG A 277 37.91 12.12 -22.69
N GLY A 278 39.23 11.93 -22.68
CA GLY A 278 39.86 10.62 -22.52
C GLY A 278 39.48 9.96 -21.18
N ILE A 279 39.74 10.64 -20.07
CA ILE A 279 39.48 10.09 -18.73
C ILE A 279 38.00 9.85 -18.48
N ILE A 280 37.12 10.74 -18.96
CA ILE A 280 35.68 10.60 -18.77
C ILE A 280 35.12 9.37 -19.49
N PHE A 281 35.58 9.08 -20.71
CA PHE A 281 35.13 7.86 -21.39
C PHE A 281 35.65 6.58 -20.76
N LYS A 282 36.88 6.58 -20.23
CA LYS A 282 37.39 5.44 -19.45
C LYS A 282 36.53 5.20 -18.20
N LEU A 283 36.20 6.27 -17.46
CA LEU A 283 35.33 6.18 -16.28
C LEU A 283 33.89 5.76 -16.65
N ALA A 284 33.36 6.26 -17.77
CA ALA A 284 32.04 5.90 -18.27
C ALA A 284 31.96 4.42 -18.68
N LYS A 285 33.01 3.91 -19.35
CA LYS A 285 33.14 2.49 -19.65
C LYS A 285 33.19 1.64 -18.38
N LEU A 286 34.04 2.00 -17.43
CA LEU A 286 34.13 1.32 -16.13
C LEU A 286 32.78 1.32 -15.41
N ALA A 287 32.08 2.46 -15.39
CA ALA A 287 30.76 2.57 -14.78
C ALA A 287 29.75 1.60 -15.40
N PHE A 288 29.74 1.49 -16.73
CA PHE A 288 28.86 0.57 -17.46
C PHE A 288 29.20 -0.90 -17.21
N GLU A 289 30.48 -1.29 -17.28
CA GLU A 289 30.91 -2.67 -16.99
C GLU A 289 30.53 -3.11 -15.58
N GLN A 290 30.77 -2.25 -14.59
CA GLN A 290 30.47 -2.57 -13.21
C GLN A 290 28.97 -2.54 -12.93
N LEU A 291 28.20 -1.68 -13.63
CA LEU A 291 26.73 -1.72 -13.58
C LEU A 291 26.17 -3.04 -14.14
N LYS A 292 26.73 -3.56 -15.26
CA LYS A 292 26.36 -4.87 -15.82
C LYS A 292 26.60 -6.02 -14.83
N ARG A 293 27.69 -5.94 -14.06
CA ARG A 293 28.08 -6.92 -13.03
C ARG A 293 27.37 -6.71 -11.68
N GLU A 294 26.51 -5.69 -11.54
CA GLU A 294 25.91 -5.23 -10.27
C GLU A 294 26.95 -4.90 -9.18
N ASN A 295 28.16 -4.52 -9.59
CA ASN A 295 29.26 -4.17 -8.70
C ASN A 295 29.24 -2.68 -8.37
N ILE A 296 29.44 -2.37 -7.09
CA ILE A 296 29.65 -0.99 -6.58
C ILE A 296 31.14 -0.70 -6.35
N MET A 297 31.90 -1.74 -6.04
CA MET A 297 33.33 -1.68 -5.76
C MET A 297 34.10 -2.49 -6.80
N PHE A 298 35.27 -2.01 -7.19
CA PHE A 298 36.12 -2.62 -8.20
C PHE A 298 37.61 -2.38 -7.90
N TYR A 299 38.49 -3.17 -8.52
CA TYR A 299 39.92 -3.25 -8.19
C TYR A 299 40.83 -2.85 -9.36
N GLU A 300 42.14 -2.85 -9.14
CA GLU A 300 43.13 -2.49 -10.18
C GLU A 300 42.94 -3.27 -11.49
N ASP A 301 42.54 -4.54 -11.43
CA ASP A 301 42.25 -5.36 -12.61
C ASP A 301 41.06 -4.82 -13.42
N ASP A 302 39.97 -4.45 -12.74
CA ASP A 302 38.78 -3.87 -13.36
C ASP A 302 39.10 -2.51 -14.03
N LEU A 303 39.96 -1.71 -13.41
CA LEU A 303 40.42 -0.43 -13.96
C LEU A 303 41.28 -0.66 -15.22
N ARG A 304 42.19 -1.63 -15.17
CA ARG A 304 43.05 -2.00 -16.30
C ARG A 304 42.25 -2.54 -17.47
N GLU A 305 41.22 -3.35 -17.21
CA GLU A 305 40.28 -3.84 -18.22
C GLU A 305 39.59 -2.67 -18.98
N CYS A 306 39.40 -1.53 -18.31
CA CYS A 306 38.82 -0.31 -18.88
C CYS A 306 39.86 0.71 -19.39
N GLY A 307 41.15 0.35 -19.44
CA GLY A 307 42.22 1.21 -19.94
C GLY A 307 42.67 2.33 -18.98
N ILE A 308 42.39 2.18 -17.68
CA ILE A 308 42.81 3.11 -16.62
C ILE A 308 44.06 2.55 -15.94
N ASP A 309 45.20 3.22 -16.08
CA ASP A 309 46.45 2.83 -15.40
C ASP A 309 46.71 3.73 -14.18
N VAL A 310 46.55 3.17 -13.00
CA VAL A 310 46.70 3.89 -11.72
C VAL A 310 48.16 4.18 -11.37
N ARG A 311 49.14 3.56 -12.05
CA ARG A 311 50.57 3.73 -11.75
C ARG A 311 51.25 4.82 -12.59
N GLY A 312 50.61 5.30 -13.66
CA GLY A 312 51.21 6.25 -14.60
C GLY A 312 50.32 7.41 -15.08
N ASP A 313 49.00 7.37 -14.88
CA ASP A 313 48.08 8.37 -15.46
C ASP A 313 47.82 9.53 -14.47
N SER A 314 48.59 10.63 -14.56
CA SER A 314 48.42 11.81 -13.68
C SER A 314 47.03 12.47 -13.80
N GLU A 315 46.37 12.29 -14.95
CA GLU A 315 45.01 12.78 -15.25
C GLU A 315 43.94 12.08 -14.40
N TYR A 316 44.17 10.81 -14.05
CA TYR A 316 43.27 10.00 -13.23
C TYR A 316 43.22 10.51 -11.78
N THR A 317 44.37 10.87 -11.20
CA THR A 317 44.49 11.38 -9.81
C THR A 317 43.65 12.63 -9.54
N GLY A 318 43.41 13.47 -10.56
CA GLY A 318 42.69 14.73 -10.39
C GLY A 318 41.17 14.60 -10.24
N MET A 319 40.58 13.54 -10.78
CA MET A 319 39.14 13.23 -10.69
C MET A 319 38.80 12.35 -9.47
N CYS A 320 39.82 11.80 -8.81
CA CYS A 320 39.75 10.81 -7.73
C CYS A 320 39.34 11.34 -6.34
N THR A 321 38.85 12.57 -6.22
CA THR A 321 38.39 13.11 -4.92
C THR A 321 36.88 13.34 -4.83
N GLU A 322 36.18 13.57 -5.95
CA GLU A 322 34.78 14.02 -5.92
C GLU A 322 33.82 13.21 -6.83
N ILE A 323 34.32 12.51 -7.85
CA ILE A 323 33.52 11.61 -8.71
C ILE A 323 33.78 10.15 -8.37
N PHE A 324 35.05 9.87 -8.13
CA PHE A 324 35.62 8.55 -7.98
C PHE A 324 36.45 8.54 -6.71
N LYS A 325 36.34 7.50 -5.88
CA LYS A 325 37.03 7.40 -4.61
C LYS A 325 38.06 6.27 -4.70
N GLN A 326 39.32 6.62 -4.48
CA GLN A 326 40.38 5.66 -4.18
C GLN A 326 40.53 5.60 -2.67
N GLU A 327 40.37 4.42 -2.10
CA GLU A 327 40.69 4.17 -0.70
C GLU A 327 41.94 3.28 -0.67
N SER A 328 42.95 3.72 0.08
CA SER A 328 44.05 2.84 0.49
C SER A 328 43.56 2.06 1.68
N VAL A 329 43.51 0.74 1.51
CA VAL A 329 42.95 -0.19 2.48
C VAL A 329 44.09 -1.08 2.98
N LEU A 330 43.81 -1.96 3.95
CA LEU A 330 44.62 -3.13 4.35
C LEU A 330 45.70 -3.56 3.33
N HIS A 331 46.97 -3.60 3.77
CA HIS A 331 48.15 -3.98 2.96
C HIS A 331 48.48 -3.06 1.77
N GLU A 332 48.09 -1.78 1.83
CA GLU A 332 48.25 -0.81 0.74
C GLU A 332 47.54 -1.22 -0.56
N LYS A 333 46.63 -2.20 -0.51
CA LYS A 333 45.80 -2.57 -1.65
C LYS A 333 44.75 -1.49 -1.86
N LYS A 334 44.64 -1.03 -3.10
CA LYS A 334 43.72 0.04 -3.47
C LYS A 334 42.37 -0.53 -3.89
N VAL A 335 41.31 0.02 -3.32
CA VAL A 335 39.93 -0.26 -3.73
C VAL A 335 39.33 1.01 -4.31
N TYR A 336 38.49 0.84 -5.32
CA TYR A 336 37.91 1.95 -6.05
C TYR A 336 36.40 1.83 -6.13
N CYS A 337 35.73 2.97 -6.05
CA CYS A 337 34.29 3.08 -6.26
C CYS A 337 33.92 4.47 -6.75
N PHE A 338 32.70 4.63 -7.26
CA PHE A 338 32.13 5.95 -7.46
C PHE A 338 31.65 6.50 -6.11
N VAL A 339 31.72 7.82 -5.92
CA VAL A 339 31.27 8.48 -4.67
C VAL A 339 29.82 8.13 -4.34
N HIS A 340 29.00 7.91 -5.37
CA HIS A 340 27.67 7.37 -5.23
C HIS A 340 27.22 6.57 -6.47
N LEU A 341 26.33 5.59 -6.27
CA LEU A 341 25.80 4.73 -7.33
C LEU A 341 25.13 5.55 -8.45
N SER A 342 24.46 6.66 -8.13
CA SER A 342 23.85 7.52 -9.14
C SER A 342 24.86 8.12 -10.12
N ILE A 343 26.10 8.37 -9.69
CA ILE A 343 27.19 8.85 -10.55
C ILE A 343 27.62 7.73 -11.49
N GLN A 344 27.74 6.50 -10.98
CA GLN A 344 27.99 5.31 -11.79
C GLN A 344 26.90 5.12 -12.85
N GLU A 345 25.61 5.19 -12.46
CA GLU A 345 24.49 5.04 -13.39
C GLU A 345 24.44 6.16 -14.44
N PHE A 346 24.74 7.40 -14.05
CA PHE A 346 24.84 8.52 -14.98
C PHE A 346 25.97 8.31 -15.99
N LEU A 347 27.19 7.99 -15.54
CA LEU A 347 28.33 7.76 -16.42
C LEU A 347 28.12 6.52 -17.32
N ALA A 348 27.50 5.46 -16.82
CA ALA A 348 27.10 4.31 -17.62
C ALA A 348 26.11 4.70 -18.73
N SER A 349 25.14 5.57 -18.43
CA SER A 349 24.20 6.08 -19.44
C SER A 349 24.89 6.91 -20.53
N LEU A 350 25.89 7.71 -20.15
CA LEU A 350 26.74 8.47 -21.07
C LEU A 350 27.56 7.54 -21.97
N HIS A 351 28.11 6.45 -21.42
CA HIS A 351 28.84 5.43 -22.20
C HIS A 351 27.94 4.76 -23.24
N VAL A 352 26.73 4.34 -22.84
CA VAL A 352 25.77 3.72 -23.76
C VAL A 352 25.41 4.65 -24.91
N PHE A 353 25.12 5.92 -24.62
CA PHE A 353 24.83 6.89 -25.67
C PHE A 353 26.05 7.16 -26.58
N TYR A 354 27.26 7.18 -26.01
CA TYR A 354 28.50 7.27 -26.78
C TYR A 354 28.70 6.05 -27.71
N CYS A 355 28.52 4.82 -27.22
CA CYS A 355 28.62 3.61 -28.03
C CYS A 355 27.60 3.62 -29.17
N TYR A 356 26.38 4.10 -28.93
CA TYR A 356 25.38 4.30 -29.97
C TYR A 356 25.88 5.23 -31.09
N LEU A 357 26.38 6.42 -30.75
CA LEU A 357 26.87 7.39 -31.72
C LEU A 357 28.06 6.87 -32.55
N ASN A 358 28.89 6.00 -31.96
CA ASN A 358 30.02 5.38 -32.65
C ASN A 358 29.68 4.04 -33.32
N LYS A 359 28.42 3.60 -33.25
CA LYS A 359 27.95 2.32 -33.82
C LYS A 359 28.64 1.09 -33.24
N ASP A 360 29.05 1.16 -31.97
CA ASP A 360 29.65 0.04 -31.24
C ASP A 360 28.54 -0.88 -30.70
N ARG A 361 28.18 -1.88 -31.50
CA ARG A 361 27.05 -2.77 -31.19
C ARG A 361 27.40 -3.80 -30.12
N ASP A 362 28.67 -4.21 -30.04
CA ASP A 362 29.10 -5.26 -29.13
C ASP A 362 28.97 -4.79 -27.68
N GLU A 363 29.32 -3.54 -27.39
CA GLU A 363 29.11 -2.93 -26.07
C GLU A 363 27.62 -2.77 -25.71
N LEU A 364 26.76 -2.54 -26.71
CA LEU A 364 25.32 -2.36 -26.52
C LEU A 364 24.55 -3.68 -26.34
N GLN A 365 25.19 -4.82 -26.62
CA GLN A 365 24.55 -6.13 -26.63
C GLN A 365 23.79 -6.43 -25.34
N PHE A 366 24.33 -6.03 -24.18
CA PHE A 366 23.67 -6.14 -22.88
C PHE A 366 22.25 -5.56 -22.90
N LEU A 367 22.01 -4.39 -23.50
CA LEU A 367 20.68 -3.80 -23.57
C LEU A 367 19.79 -4.46 -24.64
N LEU A 368 20.39 -4.97 -25.72
CA LEU A 368 19.69 -5.54 -26.86
C LEU A 368 19.21 -6.98 -26.63
N GLU A 369 19.82 -7.69 -25.69
CA GLU A 369 19.42 -9.02 -25.25
C GLU A 369 17.98 -9.10 -24.74
N GLY A 370 17.42 -10.30 -24.74
CA GLY A 370 16.06 -10.57 -24.27
C GLY A 370 14.97 -10.41 -25.36
N PRO A 371 13.69 -10.55 -24.96
CA PRO A 371 12.57 -10.64 -25.90
C PRO A 371 12.42 -9.36 -26.75
N LEU A 372 11.81 -9.52 -27.92
CA LEU A 372 11.50 -8.38 -28.78
C LEU A 372 10.49 -7.45 -28.08
N PRO A 373 10.67 -6.13 -28.16
CA PRO A 373 9.69 -5.19 -27.63
C PRO A 373 8.37 -5.31 -28.38
N GLU A 374 7.27 -5.10 -27.66
CA GLU A 374 5.93 -5.23 -28.24
C GLU A 374 5.68 -4.19 -29.35
N GLY A 375 5.11 -4.62 -30.47
CA GLY A 375 4.89 -3.77 -31.66
C GLY A 375 6.03 -3.83 -32.68
N PHE A 376 7.08 -4.60 -32.41
CA PHE A 376 8.14 -4.92 -33.36
C PHE A 376 7.91 -6.34 -33.91
N THR A 377 7.63 -6.46 -35.21
CA THR A 377 7.32 -7.75 -35.86
C THR A 377 8.54 -8.42 -36.49
N PHE A 378 9.62 -7.68 -36.75
CA PHE A 378 10.92 -8.17 -37.22
C PHE A 378 12.04 -7.25 -36.71
N ILE A 379 13.30 -7.70 -36.70
CA ILE A 379 14.46 -6.81 -36.49
C ILE A 379 14.49 -5.88 -37.71
N VAL A 380 13.90 -4.69 -37.59
CA VAL A 380 13.83 -3.68 -38.67
C VAL A 380 15.22 -3.11 -39.00
N ASP A 381 16.17 -3.28 -38.10
CA ASP A 381 17.54 -2.82 -38.30
C ASP A 381 18.32 -3.84 -39.15
N SER A 382 18.72 -3.42 -40.35
CA SER A 382 19.78 -4.12 -41.07
C SER A 382 20.99 -4.32 -40.14
N PRO A 383 21.83 -5.35 -40.33
CA PRO A 383 23.01 -5.62 -39.50
C PRO A 383 24.00 -4.44 -39.35
N LYS A 384 23.79 -3.32 -40.07
CA LYS A 384 24.70 -2.17 -40.16
C LYS A 384 24.22 -0.89 -39.46
N THR A 385 22.97 -0.76 -39.00
CA THR A 385 22.49 0.48 -38.35
C THR A 385 21.43 0.21 -37.28
N LEU A 386 21.83 0.30 -36.00
CA LEU A 386 20.93 0.29 -34.84
C LEU A 386 20.19 1.63 -34.74
N SER A 387 18.86 1.63 -34.61
CA SER A 387 18.08 2.86 -34.38
C SER A 387 18.12 3.31 -32.91
N LEU A 388 18.28 4.62 -32.64
CA LEU A 388 18.20 5.17 -31.28
C LEU A 388 16.86 4.80 -30.61
N TYR A 389 15.75 4.88 -31.35
CA TYR A 389 14.44 4.52 -30.83
C TYR A 389 14.39 3.06 -30.34
N TYR A 390 14.98 2.14 -31.11
CA TYR A 390 15.03 0.73 -30.72
C TYR A 390 15.89 0.51 -29.47
N LEU A 391 17.04 1.17 -29.36
CA LEU A 391 17.89 1.13 -28.17
C LEU A 391 17.15 1.63 -26.92
N LEU A 392 16.47 2.78 -27.02
CA LEU A 392 15.72 3.36 -25.89
C LEU A 392 14.56 2.47 -25.46
N VAL A 393 13.81 1.92 -26.42
CA VAL A 393 12.73 0.96 -26.13
C VAL A 393 13.27 -0.28 -25.41
N LYS A 394 14.39 -0.83 -25.86
CA LYS A 394 15.06 -1.97 -25.20
C LYS A 394 15.51 -1.62 -23.78
N ALA A 395 16.06 -0.42 -23.57
CA ALA A 395 16.43 0.05 -22.24
C ALA A 395 15.23 0.22 -21.31
N VAL A 396 14.11 0.78 -21.81
CA VAL A 396 12.84 0.84 -21.08
C VAL A 396 12.39 -0.56 -20.68
N ASP A 397 12.35 -1.49 -21.63
CA ASP A 397 11.91 -2.87 -21.44
C ASP A 397 12.76 -3.64 -20.42
N LYS A 398 14.07 -3.43 -20.43
CA LYS A 398 14.97 -4.05 -19.46
C LYS A 398 14.81 -3.45 -18.07
N SER A 399 14.57 -2.14 -17.97
CA SER A 399 14.42 -1.43 -16.70
C SER A 399 13.14 -1.82 -15.96
N TRP A 400 11.96 -1.77 -16.60
CA TRP A 400 10.70 -2.06 -15.91
C TRP A 400 10.51 -3.56 -15.57
N ARG A 401 11.22 -4.46 -16.27
CA ARG A 401 11.27 -5.89 -15.94
C ARG A 401 12.25 -6.22 -14.81
N SER A 402 13.09 -5.26 -14.39
CA SER A 402 14.06 -5.47 -13.31
C SER A 402 13.34 -5.51 -11.97
N GLN A 403 13.30 -6.69 -11.35
CA GLN A 403 12.67 -6.88 -10.03
C GLN A 403 13.31 -6.03 -8.91
N ARG A 404 14.57 -5.61 -9.07
CA ARG A 404 15.34 -4.84 -8.07
C ARG A 404 15.45 -3.35 -8.39
N GLY A 405 14.95 -2.90 -9.54
CA GLY A 405 14.98 -1.50 -9.95
C GLY A 405 16.38 -0.89 -10.15
N TYR A 406 17.44 -1.70 -10.26
CA TYR A 406 18.83 -1.22 -10.34
C TYR A 406 19.19 -0.50 -11.65
N LEU A 407 18.27 -0.46 -12.64
CA LEU A 407 18.41 0.26 -13.90
C LEU A 407 17.48 1.48 -13.99
N HIS A 408 16.82 1.87 -12.89
CA HIS A 408 15.83 2.94 -12.89
C HIS A 408 16.49 4.31 -13.13
N LEU A 409 17.51 4.67 -12.36
CA LEU A 409 18.24 5.93 -12.53
C LEU A 409 19.06 5.92 -13.82
N PHE A 410 19.72 4.80 -14.15
CA PHE A 410 20.37 4.61 -15.45
C PHE A 410 19.43 4.94 -16.63
N LEU A 411 18.21 4.41 -16.64
CA LEU A 411 17.24 4.67 -17.70
C LEU A 411 16.85 6.15 -17.76
N ARG A 412 16.60 6.76 -16.60
CA ARG A 412 16.26 8.19 -16.50
C ARG A 412 17.35 9.06 -17.12
N PHE A 413 18.62 8.80 -16.78
CA PHE A 413 19.75 9.52 -17.36
C PHE A 413 19.91 9.26 -18.85
N LEU A 414 19.78 8.01 -19.31
CA LEU A 414 19.88 7.68 -20.74
C LEU A 414 18.84 8.45 -21.56
N LEU A 415 17.58 8.45 -21.12
CA LEU A 415 16.51 9.22 -21.76
C LEU A 415 16.79 10.72 -21.70
N GLY A 416 17.21 11.25 -20.55
CA GLY A 416 17.54 12.66 -20.42
C GLY A 416 18.70 13.10 -21.32
N ILE A 417 19.76 12.29 -21.48
CA ILE A 417 20.91 12.59 -22.35
C ILE A 417 20.47 12.72 -23.81
N THR A 418 19.44 11.98 -24.23
CA THR A 418 18.96 12.04 -25.61
C THR A 418 18.37 13.39 -25.98
N LEU A 419 17.90 14.21 -25.03
CA LEU A 419 17.36 15.53 -25.34
C LEU A 419 18.41 16.45 -25.96
N ASP A 420 18.06 17.12 -27.07
CA ASP A 420 18.96 18.05 -27.78
C ASP A 420 19.56 19.14 -26.87
N SER A 421 18.81 19.63 -25.87
CA SER A 421 19.32 20.60 -24.89
C SER A 421 20.48 20.04 -24.08
N ASN A 422 20.41 18.77 -23.70
CA ASN A 422 21.42 18.10 -22.88
C ASN A 422 22.61 17.65 -23.73
N GLN A 423 22.36 17.18 -24.95
CA GLN A 423 23.42 16.91 -25.91
C GLN A 423 24.28 18.15 -26.21
N LYS A 424 23.67 19.34 -26.29
CA LYS A 424 24.38 20.61 -26.49
C LYS A 424 25.35 20.93 -25.33
N LEU A 425 24.98 20.61 -24.10
CA LEU A 425 25.85 20.79 -22.92
C LEU A 425 27.03 19.81 -22.91
N LEU A 426 26.91 18.67 -23.59
CA LEU A 426 27.94 17.63 -23.71
C LEU A 426 28.78 17.76 -25.00
N LYS A 427 28.57 18.83 -25.78
CA LYS A 427 29.26 19.09 -27.04
C LYS A 427 30.74 19.37 -26.78
N GLY A 428 31.59 18.40 -27.13
CA GLY A 428 33.03 18.38 -26.80
C GLY A 428 33.45 17.02 -26.26
N LEU A 429 32.58 16.38 -25.45
CA LEU A 429 32.70 14.94 -25.13
C LEU A 429 32.15 14.11 -26.29
N LEU A 430 30.93 14.42 -26.71
CA LEU A 430 30.27 13.78 -27.85
C LEU A 430 30.69 14.51 -29.12
N ALA A 431 31.29 13.78 -30.08
CA ALA A 431 31.78 14.36 -31.33
C ALA A 431 30.65 14.79 -32.28
N GLN A 432 29.48 14.16 -32.15
CA GLN A 432 28.30 14.37 -32.97
C GLN A 432 27.08 14.41 -32.06
N THR A 433 26.08 15.20 -32.44
CA THR A 433 24.75 15.22 -31.82
C THR A 433 23.78 14.48 -32.73
N GLU A 434 22.86 13.73 -32.16
CA GLU A 434 21.78 13.08 -32.89
C GLU A 434 20.53 13.98 -32.82
N ASP A 435 19.89 14.26 -33.97
CA ASP A 435 18.53 14.84 -33.95
C ASP A 435 17.57 13.81 -33.37
N SER A 436 17.18 14.04 -32.12
CA SER A 436 16.46 13.07 -31.31
C SER A 436 14.96 13.33 -31.26
N LYS A 437 14.46 14.44 -31.84
CA LYS A 437 13.11 14.94 -31.56
C LYS A 437 12.03 13.91 -31.86
N GLU A 438 12.05 13.34 -33.06
CA GLU A 438 11.08 12.30 -33.47
C GLU A 438 11.22 11.04 -32.60
N THR A 439 12.44 10.66 -32.25
CA THR A 439 12.75 9.50 -31.40
C THR A 439 12.24 9.68 -29.97
N VAL A 440 12.39 10.88 -29.40
CA VAL A 440 11.88 11.24 -28.08
C VAL A 440 10.36 11.17 -28.07
N GLU A 441 9.68 11.74 -29.07
CA GLU A 441 8.21 11.67 -29.19
C GLU A 441 7.71 10.22 -29.35
N LYS A 442 8.43 9.37 -30.09
CA LYS A 442 8.15 7.92 -30.18
C LYS A 442 8.36 7.21 -28.83
N SER A 443 9.43 7.55 -28.12
CA SER A 443 9.76 6.97 -26.80
C SER A 443 8.75 7.36 -25.73
N ILE A 444 8.28 8.61 -25.71
CA ILE A 444 7.19 9.08 -24.85
C ILE A 444 5.93 8.24 -25.09
N ARG A 445 5.52 8.09 -26.36
CA ARG A 445 4.35 7.25 -26.72
C ARG A 445 4.51 5.80 -26.26
N TYR A 446 5.71 5.24 -26.39
CA TYR A 446 6.01 3.89 -25.93
C TYR A 446 5.92 3.76 -24.41
N ILE A 447 6.54 4.68 -23.64
CA ILE A 447 6.48 4.69 -22.17
C ILE A 447 5.03 4.83 -21.70
N THR A 448 4.25 5.73 -22.29
CA THR A 448 2.82 5.89 -21.99
C THR A 448 2.01 4.63 -22.29
N LYS A 449 2.36 3.88 -23.35
CA LYS A 449 1.77 2.57 -23.63
C LYS A 449 2.10 1.55 -22.53
N ILE A 450 3.35 1.50 -22.06
CA ILE A 450 3.74 0.60 -20.96
C ILE A 450 3.05 0.96 -19.65
N GLN A 451 2.86 2.26 -19.36
CA GLN A 451 2.10 2.69 -18.18
C GLN A 451 0.62 2.26 -18.18
N ARG A 452 0.05 1.89 -19.33
CA ARG A 452 -1.32 1.34 -19.37
C ARG A 452 -1.37 -0.14 -18.96
N LYS A 453 -0.22 -0.78 -18.74
CA LYS A 453 -0.12 -2.18 -18.33
C LYS A 453 -0.09 -2.31 -16.80
N ASP A 454 -0.25 -3.56 -16.36
CA ASP A 454 0.00 -3.96 -14.99
C ASP A 454 1.51 -4.15 -14.76
N ILE A 455 2.12 -3.17 -14.09
CA ILE A 455 3.53 -3.19 -13.67
C ILE A 455 3.62 -2.86 -12.18
N SER A 456 4.77 -3.13 -11.56
CA SER A 456 4.99 -2.81 -10.14
C SER A 456 4.87 -1.31 -9.87
N ALA A 457 4.56 -0.95 -8.63
CA ALA A 457 4.40 0.45 -8.23
C ALA A 457 5.73 1.21 -8.43
N GLU A 458 6.85 0.59 -8.09
CA GLU A 458 8.18 1.18 -8.25
C GLU A 458 8.53 1.42 -9.73
N ALA A 459 8.23 0.46 -10.61
CA ALA A 459 8.45 0.61 -12.04
C ALA A 459 7.56 1.70 -12.63
N SER A 460 6.29 1.77 -12.22
CA SER A 460 5.35 2.81 -12.63
C SER A 460 5.83 4.21 -12.25
N ILE A 461 6.26 4.39 -11.00
CA ILE A 461 6.81 5.67 -10.51
C ILE A 461 8.09 6.02 -11.29
N ASN A 462 8.95 5.04 -11.56
CA ASN A 462 10.14 5.28 -12.38
C ASN A 462 9.79 5.75 -13.80
N LEU A 463 8.80 5.13 -14.46
CA LEU A 463 8.35 5.54 -15.79
C LEU A 463 7.73 6.95 -15.79
N LEU A 464 7.03 7.35 -14.72
CA LEU A 464 6.59 8.75 -14.54
C LEU A 464 7.81 9.68 -14.52
N PHE A 465 8.86 9.34 -13.76
CA PHE A 465 10.09 10.13 -13.74
C PHE A 465 10.81 10.15 -15.09
N CYS A 466 10.80 9.07 -15.85
CA CYS A 466 11.33 9.05 -17.21
C CYS A 466 10.61 10.06 -18.12
N LEU A 467 9.28 10.16 -18.04
CA LEU A 467 8.53 11.18 -18.78
C LEU A 467 8.94 12.60 -18.36
N LEU A 468 9.12 12.84 -17.06
CA LEU A 468 9.59 14.13 -16.54
C LEU A 468 11.02 14.47 -16.99
N GLU A 469 11.94 13.50 -17.05
CA GLU A 469 13.29 13.70 -17.60
C GLU A 469 13.24 14.07 -19.09
N LEU A 470 12.29 13.51 -19.84
CA LEU A 470 12.00 13.87 -21.24
C LEU A 470 11.22 15.19 -21.36
N LYS A 471 11.01 15.92 -20.26
CA LYS A 471 10.24 17.17 -20.16
C LYS A 471 8.76 17.02 -20.55
N ASP A 472 8.24 15.80 -20.60
CA ASP A 472 6.81 15.53 -20.78
C ASP A 472 6.09 15.60 -19.43
N ARG A 473 5.20 16.57 -19.29
CA ARG A 473 4.36 16.77 -18.09
C ARG A 473 2.90 16.38 -18.33
N THR A 474 2.58 15.68 -19.42
CA THR A 474 1.18 15.43 -19.82
C THR A 474 0.47 14.57 -18.78
N LEU A 475 1.05 13.42 -18.44
CA LEU A 475 0.51 12.54 -17.42
C LEU A 475 0.49 13.19 -16.04
N PHE A 476 1.56 13.90 -15.66
CA PHE A 476 1.62 14.61 -14.39
C PHE A 476 0.48 15.62 -14.27
N LYS A 477 0.23 16.42 -15.32
CA LYS A 477 -0.90 17.36 -15.38
C LYS A 477 -2.25 16.64 -15.34
N GLN A 478 -2.40 15.51 -16.06
CA GLN A 478 -3.63 14.70 -15.99
C GLN A 478 -3.91 14.23 -14.57
N ILE A 479 -2.89 13.72 -13.87
CA ILE A 479 -3.02 13.33 -12.46
C ILE A 479 -3.40 14.53 -11.60
N GLN A 480 -2.75 15.69 -11.77
CA GLN A 480 -3.13 16.91 -11.04
C GLN A 480 -4.58 17.34 -11.31
N THR A 481 -5.06 17.20 -12.55
CA THR A 481 -6.46 17.43 -12.90
C THR A 481 -7.38 16.48 -12.17
N TYR A 482 -7.07 15.17 -12.12
CA TYR A 482 -7.87 14.21 -11.34
C TYR A 482 -7.91 14.55 -9.85
N LEU A 483 -6.83 15.09 -9.30
CA LEU A 483 -6.78 15.51 -7.89
C LEU A 483 -7.56 16.79 -7.61
N SER A 484 -7.74 17.65 -8.60
CA SER A 484 -8.44 18.94 -8.46
C SER A 484 -9.90 18.89 -8.92
N SER A 485 -10.31 17.80 -9.56
CA SER A 485 -11.62 17.63 -10.19
C SER A 485 -12.57 16.87 -9.26
N GLU A 486 -13.83 17.31 -9.21
CA GLU A 486 -14.92 16.55 -8.58
C GLU A 486 -15.54 15.53 -9.57
N GLU A 487 -15.25 15.64 -10.87
CA GLU A 487 -15.75 14.72 -11.89
C GLU A 487 -14.90 13.44 -11.99
N THR A 488 -15.57 12.30 -12.11
CA THR A 488 -14.94 10.99 -12.28
C THR A 488 -14.38 10.82 -13.70
N PRO A 489 -13.17 10.24 -13.88
CA PRO A 489 -12.61 10.01 -15.20
C PRO A 489 -13.52 9.14 -16.09
N GLU A 490 -13.77 9.57 -17.33
CA GLU A 490 -14.58 8.81 -18.31
C GLU A 490 -13.97 7.43 -18.62
N THR A 491 -12.64 7.34 -18.62
CA THR A 491 -11.89 6.12 -18.91
C THR A 491 -11.34 5.50 -17.64
N GLU A 492 -11.33 4.17 -17.58
CA GLU A 492 -10.81 3.46 -16.42
C GLU A 492 -9.31 3.75 -16.23
N LEU A 493 -8.91 4.19 -15.03
CA LEU A 493 -7.51 4.45 -14.73
C LEU A 493 -6.73 3.14 -14.55
N SER A 494 -5.56 3.08 -15.20
CA SER A 494 -4.66 1.93 -15.06
C SER A 494 -4.03 1.85 -13.66
N LEU A 495 -3.56 0.66 -13.30
CA LEU A 495 -2.88 0.40 -12.02
C LEU A 495 -1.62 1.26 -11.83
N SER A 496 -0.91 1.53 -12.91
CA SER A 496 0.25 2.42 -12.91
C SER A 496 -0.15 3.86 -12.62
N VAL A 497 -1.21 4.36 -13.27
CA VAL A 497 -1.70 5.73 -13.02
C VAL A 497 -2.16 5.87 -11.57
N CYS A 498 -2.82 4.86 -10.99
CA CYS A 498 -3.17 4.83 -9.57
C CYS A 498 -1.93 4.91 -8.66
N SER A 499 -0.88 4.16 -8.99
CA SER A 499 0.39 4.17 -8.23
C SER A 499 1.09 5.53 -8.31
N ALA A 500 1.12 6.14 -9.50
CA ALA A 500 1.64 7.48 -9.73
C ALA A 500 0.83 8.56 -9.00
N LEU A 501 -0.50 8.43 -8.97
CA LEU A 501 -1.40 9.34 -8.27
C LEU A 501 -1.14 9.34 -6.76
N VAL A 502 -1.11 8.15 -6.15
CA VAL A 502 -0.77 8.05 -4.71
C VAL A 502 0.62 8.56 -4.43
N TYR A 503 1.59 8.25 -5.28
CA TYR A 503 2.93 8.78 -5.13
C TYR A 503 2.89 10.32 -5.08
N ILE A 504 2.25 10.97 -6.06
CA ILE A 504 2.11 12.43 -6.12
C ILE A 504 1.40 12.97 -4.87
N LEU A 505 0.35 12.31 -4.40
CA LEU A 505 -0.36 12.69 -3.16
C LEU A 505 0.52 12.60 -1.92
N GLN A 506 1.21 11.48 -1.73
CA GLN A 506 2.14 11.29 -0.61
C GLN A 506 3.33 12.25 -0.67
N MET A 507 3.66 12.72 -1.88
CA MET A 507 4.68 13.74 -2.07
C MET A 507 4.15 15.16 -1.85
N SER A 508 2.84 15.39 -1.80
CA SER A 508 2.26 16.71 -1.51
C SER A 508 2.41 17.07 -0.03
N GLU A 509 2.54 18.37 0.27
CA GLU A 509 2.42 18.86 1.66
C GLU A 509 0.95 19.07 2.06
N GLU A 510 0.05 19.01 1.07
CA GLU A 510 -1.37 19.17 1.26
C GLU A 510 -1.99 17.92 1.87
N ILE A 511 -2.76 18.12 2.94
CA ILE A 511 -3.57 17.07 3.56
C ILE A 511 -4.95 17.17 2.93
N LEU A 512 -5.39 16.12 2.25
CA LEU A 512 -6.73 16.04 1.70
C LEU A 512 -7.77 15.95 2.82
N ASP A 513 -8.87 16.68 2.70
CA ASP A 513 -9.98 16.54 3.66
C ASP A 513 -10.66 15.18 3.50
N GLU A 514 -10.92 14.75 2.27
CA GLU A 514 -11.51 13.44 1.95
C GLU A 514 -10.79 12.79 0.75
N PHE A 515 -10.57 11.48 0.84
CA PHE A 515 -10.10 10.65 -0.26
C PHE A 515 -11.07 9.50 -0.52
N ASN A 516 -11.66 9.48 -1.71
CA ASN A 516 -12.58 8.45 -2.15
C ASN A 516 -12.04 7.77 -3.44
N PRO A 517 -11.49 6.53 -3.36
CA PRO A 517 -10.96 5.81 -4.51
C PRO A 517 -11.98 5.58 -5.63
N LYS A 518 -13.30 5.54 -5.31
CA LYS A 518 -14.36 5.34 -6.31
C LYS A 518 -14.49 6.50 -7.29
N MET A 519 -13.98 7.68 -6.93
CA MET A 519 -13.96 8.85 -7.82
C MET A 519 -13.02 8.69 -9.02
N TYR A 520 -12.09 7.73 -8.96
CA TYR A 520 -11.03 7.60 -9.96
C TYR A 520 -11.30 6.52 -11.01
N ASN A 521 -12.53 5.97 -11.08
CA ASN A 521 -12.95 4.96 -12.07
C ASN A 521 -11.85 3.90 -12.30
N THR A 522 -11.60 3.03 -11.33
CA THR A 522 -10.52 2.02 -11.43
C THR A 522 -10.96 0.68 -10.86
N SER A 523 -10.37 -0.41 -11.33
CA SER A 523 -10.58 -1.76 -10.78
C SER A 523 -10.25 -1.85 -9.28
N ASN A 524 -10.70 -2.94 -8.62
CA ASN A 524 -10.31 -3.25 -7.24
C ASN A 524 -8.79 -3.31 -7.04
N ALA A 525 -8.04 -3.81 -8.04
CA ALA A 525 -6.59 -3.80 -7.98
C ALA A 525 -6.02 -2.36 -8.00
N GLY A 526 -6.67 -1.45 -8.71
CA GLY A 526 -6.36 -0.02 -8.70
C GLY A 526 -6.67 0.60 -7.34
N CYS A 527 -7.85 0.35 -6.78
CA CYS A 527 -8.21 0.79 -5.43
C CYS A 527 -7.20 0.32 -4.38
N ARG A 528 -6.70 -0.92 -4.49
CA ARG A 528 -5.61 -1.41 -3.62
C ARG A 528 -4.31 -0.62 -3.76
N ARG A 529 -3.93 -0.20 -4.97
CA ARG A 529 -2.79 0.71 -5.20
C ARG A 529 -3.05 2.10 -4.63
N LEU A 530 -4.32 2.49 -4.47
CA LEU A 530 -4.73 3.78 -3.89
C LEU A 530 -4.65 3.83 -2.34
N VAL A 531 -4.65 2.67 -1.66
CA VAL A 531 -4.67 2.57 -0.18
C VAL A 531 -3.61 3.44 0.53
N PRO A 532 -2.35 3.56 0.07
CA PRO A 532 -1.38 4.37 0.79
C PRO A 532 -1.74 5.88 0.89
N ALA A 533 -2.76 6.36 0.17
CA ALA A 533 -3.33 7.70 0.33
C ALA A 533 -3.90 7.97 1.73
N VAL A 534 -4.21 6.94 2.54
CA VAL A 534 -4.63 7.11 3.95
C VAL A 534 -3.59 7.87 4.80
N ARG A 535 -2.34 7.96 4.34
CA ARG A 535 -1.28 8.72 5.02
C ARG A 535 -1.38 10.23 4.84
N CYS A 536 -2.14 10.70 3.85
CA CYS A 536 -2.21 12.11 3.46
C CYS A 536 -3.65 12.66 3.44
N CYS A 537 -4.62 12.00 4.08
CA CYS A 537 -5.99 12.51 4.17
C CYS A 537 -6.57 12.45 5.60
N ARG A 538 -7.59 13.28 5.87
CA ARG A 538 -8.35 13.25 7.13
C ARG A 538 -9.45 12.20 7.12
N LYS A 539 -10.11 12.03 5.97
CA LYS A 539 -11.16 11.03 5.75
C LYS A 539 -10.83 10.13 4.57
N ALA A 540 -10.96 8.82 4.73
CA ALA A 540 -10.69 7.84 3.69
C ALA A 540 -11.85 6.86 3.53
N LEU A 541 -12.38 6.74 2.31
CA LEU A 541 -13.57 5.94 1.98
C LEU A 541 -13.23 4.71 1.13
N PHE A 542 -12.57 3.72 1.71
CA PHE A 542 -12.18 2.48 1.01
C PHE A 542 -13.25 1.37 1.09
N ASN A 543 -14.53 1.73 1.18
CA ASN A 543 -15.59 0.76 1.20
C ASN A 543 -15.74 0.05 -0.15
N SER A 544 -15.99 -1.27 -0.15
CA SER A 544 -16.16 -2.07 -1.37
C SER A 544 -14.98 -1.97 -2.37
N CYS A 545 -13.75 -1.88 -1.87
CA CYS A 545 -12.55 -1.68 -2.69
C CYS A 545 -11.75 -2.97 -2.99
N GLY A 546 -12.25 -4.13 -2.56
CA GLY A 546 -11.57 -5.41 -2.71
C GLY A 546 -10.24 -5.45 -1.94
N LEU A 547 -10.20 -4.84 -0.76
CA LEU A 547 -9.01 -4.78 0.10
C LEU A 547 -8.58 -6.17 0.56
N THR A 548 -7.27 -6.34 0.75
CA THR A 548 -6.63 -7.58 1.21
C THR A 548 -5.87 -7.36 2.51
N GLU A 549 -5.31 -8.42 3.09
CA GLU A 549 -4.42 -8.35 4.25
C GLU A 549 -3.27 -7.32 4.08
N GLN A 550 -2.65 -7.25 2.90
CA GLN A 550 -1.57 -6.28 2.63
C GLN A 550 -2.06 -4.83 2.70
N CYS A 551 -3.32 -4.57 2.33
CA CYS A 551 -3.94 -3.26 2.50
C CYS A 551 -4.10 -2.94 3.99
N CYS A 552 -4.50 -3.91 4.80
CA CYS A 552 -4.56 -3.76 6.26
C CYS A 552 -3.20 -3.41 6.87
N GLU A 553 -2.10 -4.03 6.42
CA GLU A 553 -0.75 -3.67 6.86
C GLU A 553 -0.42 -2.19 6.55
N THR A 554 -0.79 -1.74 5.36
CA THR A 554 -0.56 -0.36 4.92
C THR A 554 -1.35 0.63 5.77
N VAL A 555 -2.63 0.34 6.04
CA VAL A 555 -3.49 1.14 6.91
C VAL A 555 -2.96 1.16 8.34
N ALA A 556 -2.62 0.00 8.90
CA ALA A 556 -2.05 -0.12 10.23
C ALA A 556 -0.77 0.72 10.37
N SER A 557 0.11 0.64 9.38
CA SER A 557 1.32 1.46 9.32
C SER A 557 1.02 2.96 9.29
N ALA A 558 -0.07 3.37 8.63
CA ALA A 558 -0.47 4.78 8.58
C ALA A 558 -1.09 5.28 9.90
N LEU A 559 -1.81 4.41 10.62
CA LEU A 559 -2.34 4.70 11.96
C LEU A 559 -1.21 4.84 13.00
N GLN A 560 -0.09 4.17 12.76
CA GLN A 560 1.11 4.22 13.59
C GLN A 560 2.04 5.41 13.27
N LEU A 561 1.65 6.36 12.42
CA LEU A 561 2.47 7.55 12.14
C LEU A 561 2.27 8.64 13.21
N PRO A 562 3.33 9.30 13.73
CA PRO A 562 3.20 10.28 14.83
C PRO A 562 2.29 11.45 14.50
N ASN A 563 2.27 11.83 13.23
CA ASN A 563 1.52 12.96 12.68
C ASN A 563 0.46 12.51 11.66
N SER A 564 -0.13 11.32 11.85
CA SER A 564 -1.18 10.83 10.95
C SER A 564 -2.36 11.84 10.89
N PRO A 565 -2.73 12.32 9.69
CA PRO A 565 -3.86 13.24 9.52
C PRO A 565 -5.21 12.53 9.63
N LEU A 566 -5.23 11.20 9.50
CA LEU A 566 -6.44 10.38 9.41
C LEU A 566 -7.28 10.48 10.71
N ARG A 567 -8.57 10.77 10.53
CA ARG A 567 -9.60 10.88 11.58
C ARG A 567 -10.79 9.99 11.28
N GLU A 568 -11.12 9.79 10.01
CA GLU A 568 -12.26 8.97 9.61
C GLU A 568 -11.82 7.92 8.58
N LEU A 569 -12.19 6.67 8.82
CA LEU A 569 -11.82 5.56 7.96
C LEU A 569 -13.01 4.62 7.76
N ASP A 570 -13.40 4.43 6.51
CA ASP A 570 -14.39 3.45 6.11
C ASP A 570 -13.72 2.34 5.30
N LEU A 571 -13.68 1.13 5.86
CA LEU A 571 -13.19 -0.08 5.20
C LEU A 571 -14.32 -1.10 4.97
N SER A 572 -15.59 -0.68 5.06
CA SER A 572 -16.73 -1.58 4.98
C SER A 572 -16.81 -2.35 3.66
N ASN A 573 -17.53 -3.47 3.66
CA ASN A 573 -17.79 -4.29 2.48
C ASN A 573 -16.52 -4.85 1.82
N ASN A 574 -15.52 -5.23 2.63
CA ASN A 574 -14.28 -5.85 2.15
C ASN A 574 -14.09 -7.22 2.83
N SER A 575 -14.46 -8.29 2.13
CA SER A 575 -14.52 -9.66 2.69
C SER A 575 -13.18 -10.41 2.79
N GLN A 576 -12.10 -9.86 2.20
CA GLN A 576 -10.78 -10.52 2.13
C GLN A 576 -9.79 -9.92 3.15
N MET A 577 -10.30 -9.39 4.26
CA MET A 577 -9.53 -8.68 5.30
C MET A 577 -9.43 -9.44 6.62
N ASP A 578 -9.95 -10.67 6.70
CA ASP A 578 -10.00 -11.50 7.91
C ASP A 578 -8.61 -11.72 8.54
N ALA A 579 -7.60 -12.09 7.73
CA ALA A 579 -6.21 -12.20 8.17
C ALA A 579 -5.61 -10.85 8.59
N GLY A 580 -6.10 -9.76 8.00
CA GLY A 580 -5.64 -8.39 8.27
C GLY A 580 -6.24 -7.74 9.53
N ALA A 581 -7.27 -8.33 10.16
CA ALA A 581 -7.92 -7.76 11.35
C ALA A 581 -6.93 -7.57 12.51
N LYS A 582 -5.99 -8.50 12.69
CA LYS A 582 -4.93 -8.40 13.69
C LYS A 582 -3.99 -7.22 13.43
N LEU A 583 -3.61 -6.99 12.17
CA LEU A 583 -2.75 -5.86 11.78
C LEU A 583 -3.46 -4.53 12.03
N LEU A 584 -4.75 -4.44 11.67
CA LEU A 584 -5.56 -3.25 11.97
C LEU A 584 -5.64 -2.98 13.48
N SER A 585 -5.86 -4.03 14.28
CA SER A 585 -5.86 -3.95 15.74
C SER A 585 -4.53 -3.42 16.29
N GLU A 586 -3.39 -3.90 15.78
CA GLU A 586 -2.06 -3.37 16.12
C GLU A 586 -1.91 -1.87 15.78
N GLY A 587 -2.44 -1.43 14.64
CA GLY A 587 -2.50 -0.02 14.26
C GLY A 587 -3.36 0.84 15.19
N LEU A 588 -4.55 0.34 15.54
CA LEU A 588 -5.51 1.02 16.42
C LEU A 588 -5.02 1.14 17.87
N MET A 589 -4.29 0.13 18.36
CA MET A 589 -3.67 0.15 19.70
C MET A 589 -2.48 1.11 19.81
N SER A 590 -2.00 1.68 18.70
CA SER A 590 -0.90 2.63 18.73
C SER A 590 -1.28 3.89 19.52
N PRO A 591 -0.41 4.40 20.42
CA PRO A 591 -0.62 5.68 21.09
C PRO A 591 -0.56 6.88 20.12
N GLN A 592 -0.09 6.64 18.89
CA GLN A 592 -0.03 7.64 17.82
C GLN A 592 -1.30 7.66 16.96
N CYS A 593 -2.18 6.65 17.12
CA CYS A 593 -3.45 6.59 16.42
C CYS A 593 -4.30 7.80 16.84
N LYS A 594 -4.88 8.50 15.86
CA LYS A 594 -5.77 9.65 16.05
C LYS A 594 -7.15 9.43 15.42
N LEU A 595 -7.47 8.18 15.07
CA LEU A 595 -8.70 7.83 14.36
C LEU A 595 -9.92 7.98 15.28
N GLU A 596 -10.89 8.79 14.85
CA GLU A 596 -12.11 9.11 15.59
C GLU A 596 -13.33 8.33 15.08
N LYS A 597 -13.36 7.98 13.79
CA LYS A 597 -14.45 7.18 13.20
C LYS A 597 -13.91 6.00 12.41
N LEU A 598 -14.44 4.82 12.68
CA LEU A 598 -14.06 3.58 12.01
C LEU A 598 -15.32 2.80 11.59
N SER A 599 -15.44 2.51 10.31
CA SER A 599 -16.40 1.54 9.79
C SER A 599 -15.70 0.29 9.28
N LEU A 600 -16.09 -0.84 9.84
CA LEU A 600 -15.70 -2.20 9.46
C LEU A 600 -16.94 -3.05 9.16
N ALA A 601 -18.04 -2.40 8.77
CA ALA A 601 -19.28 -3.08 8.47
C ALA A 601 -19.12 -4.07 7.31
N SER A 602 -19.75 -5.24 7.38
CA SER A 602 -19.75 -6.24 6.31
C SER A 602 -18.34 -6.70 5.85
N CYS A 603 -17.38 -6.77 6.76
CA CYS A 603 -16.03 -7.29 6.48
C CYS A 603 -15.96 -8.83 6.58
N HIS A 604 -17.08 -9.50 6.89
CA HIS A 604 -17.16 -10.94 7.16
C HIS A 604 -16.24 -11.40 8.29
N PHE A 605 -16.02 -10.54 9.28
CA PHE A 605 -15.25 -10.92 10.46
C PHE A 605 -16.03 -11.96 11.27
N SER A 606 -15.33 -13.04 11.62
CA SER A 606 -15.84 -14.00 12.59
C SER A 606 -15.74 -13.41 14.00
N LYS A 607 -16.31 -14.13 14.96
CA LYS A 607 -16.17 -13.84 16.38
C LYS A 607 -14.74 -13.52 16.78
N GLU A 608 -13.75 -14.32 16.36
CA GLU A 608 -12.35 -14.16 16.76
C GLU A 608 -11.76 -12.82 16.26
N GLN A 609 -12.00 -12.45 15.00
CA GLN A 609 -11.51 -11.18 14.48
C GLN A 609 -12.22 -10.00 15.16
N CYS A 610 -13.52 -10.11 15.41
CA CYS A 610 -14.24 -9.06 16.11
C CYS A 610 -13.76 -8.88 17.56
N GLU A 611 -13.39 -9.94 18.26
CA GLU A 611 -12.81 -9.87 19.60
C GLU A 611 -11.47 -9.10 19.59
N VAL A 612 -10.63 -9.36 18.59
CA VAL A 612 -9.35 -8.66 18.39
C VAL A 612 -9.52 -7.16 18.10
N ILE A 613 -10.55 -6.78 17.34
CA ILE A 613 -10.89 -5.38 17.09
C ILE A 613 -11.48 -4.73 18.35
N ALA A 614 -12.37 -5.42 19.07
CA ALA A 614 -12.97 -4.92 20.30
C ALA A 614 -11.91 -4.58 21.36
N LEU A 615 -10.92 -5.46 21.53
CA LEU A 615 -9.79 -5.22 22.44
C LEU A 615 -8.98 -3.97 22.07
N ALA A 616 -8.77 -3.71 20.78
CA ALA A 616 -8.03 -2.52 20.35
C ALA A 616 -8.79 -1.22 20.61
N VAL A 617 -10.09 -1.21 20.32
CA VAL A 617 -10.94 -0.03 20.54
C VAL A 617 -11.07 0.31 22.03
N ASN A 618 -10.96 -0.70 22.89
CA ASN A 618 -10.99 -0.57 24.35
C ASN A 618 -9.68 -0.07 24.98
N SER A 619 -8.62 0.14 24.19
CA SER A 619 -7.38 0.69 24.71
C SER A 619 -7.64 2.05 25.38
N ALA A 620 -7.04 2.29 26.56
CA ALA A 620 -7.21 3.53 27.32
C ALA A 620 -6.82 4.80 26.52
N SER A 621 -5.97 4.65 25.50
CA SER A 621 -5.54 5.72 24.61
C SER A 621 -6.41 5.91 23.37
N SER A 622 -7.45 5.09 23.17
CA SER A 622 -8.26 5.09 21.95
C SER A 622 -8.98 6.43 21.77
N PRO A 623 -8.79 7.13 20.63
CA PRO A 623 -9.52 8.36 20.32
C PRO A 623 -10.89 8.11 19.68
N LEU A 624 -11.28 6.85 19.49
CA LEU A 624 -12.46 6.48 18.70
C LEU A 624 -13.76 6.98 19.35
N ARG A 625 -14.57 7.68 18.57
CA ARG A 625 -15.89 8.21 18.90
C ARG A 625 -17.01 7.46 18.20
N GLU A 626 -16.77 6.95 17.00
CA GLU A 626 -17.76 6.20 16.23
C GLU A 626 -17.18 4.87 15.74
N LEU A 627 -17.89 3.77 16.03
CA LEU A 627 -17.56 2.43 15.57
C LEU A 627 -18.77 1.78 14.91
N ASP A 628 -18.57 1.30 13.69
CA ASP A 628 -19.54 0.45 12.99
C ASP A 628 -18.94 -0.93 12.72
N LEU A 629 -19.54 -1.96 13.33
CA LEU A 629 -19.21 -3.37 13.15
C LEU A 629 -20.39 -4.16 12.57
N SER A 630 -21.40 -3.48 12.04
CA SER A 630 -22.62 -4.10 11.55
C SER A 630 -22.34 -5.16 10.47
N TYR A 631 -23.19 -6.17 10.36
CA TYR A 631 -23.08 -7.28 9.40
C TYR A 631 -21.79 -8.13 9.55
N ASN A 632 -21.22 -8.21 10.76
CA ASN A 632 -20.16 -9.16 11.14
C ASN A 632 -20.64 -10.15 12.20
N ASP A 633 -19.98 -11.29 12.37
CA ASP A 633 -20.39 -12.36 13.30
C ASP A 633 -19.86 -12.14 14.73
N LEU A 634 -20.23 -11.02 15.35
CA LEU A 634 -19.73 -10.61 16.67
C LEU A 634 -20.20 -11.55 17.81
N GLN A 635 -21.46 -11.97 17.75
CA GLN A 635 -22.16 -12.74 18.80
C GLN A 635 -22.12 -12.07 20.18
N ASP A 636 -22.71 -12.72 21.20
CA ASP A 636 -22.79 -12.15 22.55
C ASP A 636 -21.42 -11.98 23.23
N SER A 637 -20.44 -12.83 22.90
CA SER A 637 -19.09 -12.73 23.47
C SER A 637 -18.32 -11.50 22.99
N GLY A 638 -18.49 -11.11 21.72
CA GLY A 638 -17.85 -9.91 21.20
C GLY A 638 -18.43 -8.62 21.81
N VAL A 639 -19.74 -8.58 22.02
CA VAL A 639 -20.41 -7.48 22.75
C VAL A 639 -19.93 -7.38 24.19
N LYS A 640 -19.65 -8.51 24.85
CA LYS A 640 -19.09 -8.52 26.20
C LYS A 640 -17.74 -7.80 26.26
N LEU A 641 -16.84 -8.08 25.33
CA LEU A 641 -15.55 -7.38 25.27
C LEU A 641 -15.74 -5.88 25.03
N LEU A 642 -16.54 -5.48 24.05
CA LEU A 642 -16.83 -4.05 23.79
C LEU A 642 -17.41 -3.37 25.04
N SER A 643 -18.33 -4.02 25.72
CA SER A 643 -18.98 -3.49 26.92
C SER A 643 -17.99 -3.27 28.07
N ASP A 644 -16.98 -4.12 28.21
CA ASP A 644 -16.00 -3.99 29.29
C ASP A 644 -15.10 -2.75 29.11
N GLY A 645 -14.72 -2.39 27.88
CA GLY A 645 -14.02 -1.14 27.62
C GLY A 645 -14.91 0.10 27.68
N LEU A 646 -16.16 0.01 27.22
CA LEU A 646 -17.15 1.11 27.30
C LEU A 646 -17.48 1.55 28.73
N LYS A 647 -17.25 0.69 29.72
CA LYS A 647 -17.44 1.01 31.14
C LYS A 647 -16.31 1.86 31.72
N THR A 648 -15.15 1.87 31.09
CA THR A 648 -14.00 2.62 31.58
C THR A 648 -14.24 4.13 31.44
N SER A 649 -13.73 4.92 32.38
CA SER A 649 -13.84 6.39 32.33
C SER A 649 -13.13 7.00 31.13
N ASP A 650 -12.19 6.28 30.54
CA ASP A 650 -11.32 6.75 29.46
C ASP A 650 -11.92 6.51 28.07
N SER A 651 -13.03 5.75 27.99
CA SER A 651 -13.73 5.51 26.73
C SER A 651 -14.30 6.82 26.17
N LYS A 652 -14.10 7.06 24.88
CA LYS A 652 -14.61 8.21 24.12
C LYS A 652 -15.71 7.82 23.12
N LEU A 653 -16.12 6.56 23.11
CA LEU A 653 -17.02 6.02 22.10
C LEU A 653 -18.46 6.52 22.34
N GLU A 654 -18.91 7.40 21.45
CA GLU A 654 -20.22 8.07 21.48
C GLU A 654 -21.25 7.30 20.65
N LYS A 655 -20.84 6.67 19.55
CA LYS A 655 -21.73 5.94 18.64
C LYS A 655 -21.23 4.53 18.38
N LEU A 656 -22.13 3.56 18.57
CA LEU A 656 -21.86 2.15 18.34
C LEU A 656 -22.96 1.51 17.50
N ARG A 657 -22.58 0.98 16.32
CA ARG A 657 -23.49 0.27 15.42
C ARG A 657 -23.12 -1.20 15.33
N LEU A 658 -24.07 -2.06 15.69
CA LEU A 658 -23.94 -3.51 15.77
C LEU A 658 -25.12 -4.20 15.06
N GLY A 659 -25.59 -3.63 13.96
CA GLY A 659 -26.71 -4.20 13.22
C GLY A 659 -26.35 -5.55 12.63
N TRP A 660 -27.26 -6.54 12.60
CA TRP A 660 -26.99 -7.86 12.01
C TRP A 660 -25.72 -8.57 12.55
N CYS A 661 -25.49 -8.48 13.87
CA CYS A 661 -24.30 -9.04 14.52
C CYS A 661 -24.52 -10.40 15.21
N LYS A 662 -25.66 -11.06 14.96
CA LYS A 662 -26.14 -12.28 15.63
C LYS A 662 -26.22 -12.12 17.16
N LEU A 663 -26.70 -10.97 17.62
CA LEU A 663 -26.84 -10.68 19.04
C LEU A 663 -28.15 -11.24 19.60
N SER A 664 -28.11 -11.66 20.86
CA SER A 664 -29.27 -12.15 21.61
C SER A 664 -29.61 -11.25 22.81
N ALA A 665 -30.59 -11.68 23.61
CA ALA A 665 -30.91 -11.01 24.87
C ALA A 665 -29.71 -10.90 25.84
N ASP A 666 -28.73 -11.81 25.76
CA ASP A 666 -27.53 -11.77 26.61
C ASP A 666 -26.59 -10.60 26.26
N SER A 667 -26.51 -10.21 24.99
CA SER A 667 -25.85 -8.96 24.58
C SER A 667 -26.50 -7.75 25.23
N CYS A 668 -27.83 -7.67 25.19
CA CYS A 668 -28.58 -6.58 25.82
C CYS A 668 -28.34 -6.52 27.33
N LYS A 669 -28.37 -7.67 28.01
CA LYS A 669 -28.06 -7.77 29.44
C LYS A 669 -26.66 -7.23 29.76
N THR A 670 -25.70 -7.51 28.89
CA THR A 670 -24.33 -7.04 29.06
C THR A 670 -24.22 -5.52 28.85
N LEU A 671 -24.89 -4.99 27.82
CA LEU A 671 -24.95 -3.56 27.53
C LEU A 671 -25.69 -2.74 28.60
N THR A 672 -26.66 -3.33 29.33
CA THR A 672 -27.34 -2.66 30.46
C THR A 672 -26.34 -2.10 31.48
N SER A 673 -25.24 -2.81 31.72
CA SER A 673 -24.20 -2.37 32.65
C SER A 673 -23.40 -1.15 32.15
N VAL A 674 -23.36 -0.92 30.83
CA VAL A 674 -22.77 0.29 30.23
C VAL A 674 -23.66 1.51 30.47
N PHE A 675 -24.99 1.36 30.41
CA PHE A 675 -25.92 2.47 30.69
C PHE A 675 -25.91 2.93 32.14
N SER A 676 -25.41 2.07 33.04
CA SER A 676 -25.25 2.38 34.46
C SER A 676 -23.86 2.95 34.82
N SER A 677 -22.95 3.06 33.85
CA SER A 677 -21.59 3.59 34.04
C SER A 677 -21.49 5.06 33.59
N SER A 678 -20.28 5.64 33.67
CA SER A 678 -20.00 7.01 33.19
C SER A 678 -19.79 7.10 31.67
N SER A 679 -20.18 6.07 30.90
CA SER A 679 -19.97 5.97 29.46
C SER A 679 -20.47 7.21 28.70
N PRO A 680 -19.76 7.67 27.64
CA PRO A 680 -20.23 8.78 26.79
C PRO A 680 -21.19 8.32 25.68
N LEU A 681 -21.57 7.04 25.63
CA LEU A 681 -22.40 6.49 24.56
C LEU A 681 -23.75 7.22 24.44
N THR A 682 -24.01 7.82 23.28
CA THR A 682 -25.23 8.56 22.93
C THR A 682 -26.04 7.88 21.83
N GLU A 683 -25.42 7.07 20.97
CA GLU A 683 -26.10 6.32 19.90
C GLU A 683 -25.75 4.83 19.97
N LEU A 684 -26.81 4.00 20.01
CA LEU A 684 -26.69 2.55 19.94
C LEU A 684 -27.66 1.99 18.90
N ASP A 685 -27.10 1.32 17.89
CA ASP A 685 -27.85 0.60 16.88
C ASP A 685 -27.67 -0.90 17.04
N LEU A 686 -28.74 -1.61 17.39
CA LEU A 686 -28.81 -3.07 17.51
C LEU A 686 -29.74 -3.68 16.47
N SER A 687 -30.08 -2.93 15.41
CA SER A 687 -31.07 -3.34 14.42
C SER A 687 -30.78 -4.73 13.86
N ASN A 688 -31.82 -5.50 13.56
CA ASN A 688 -31.74 -6.83 12.97
C ASN A 688 -31.00 -7.88 13.78
N ASN A 689 -31.01 -7.74 15.10
CA ASN A 689 -30.60 -8.80 16.01
C ASN A 689 -31.82 -9.41 16.70
N ASP A 690 -31.78 -10.72 16.96
CA ASP A 690 -32.92 -11.45 17.54
C ASP A 690 -32.97 -11.30 19.09
N VAL A 691 -32.87 -10.06 19.56
CA VAL A 691 -32.80 -9.71 21.00
C VAL A 691 -34.13 -9.92 21.73
N GLN A 692 -35.27 -9.84 21.01
CA GLN A 692 -36.62 -10.11 21.50
C GLN A 692 -37.04 -9.24 22.71
N ASP A 693 -38.24 -9.49 23.24
CA ASP A 693 -38.76 -8.76 24.41
C ASP A 693 -37.88 -8.90 25.66
N SER A 694 -37.18 -10.02 25.82
CA SER A 694 -36.27 -10.26 26.95
C SER A 694 -35.04 -9.38 26.88
N GLY A 695 -34.45 -9.19 25.69
CA GLY A 695 -33.36 -8.24 25.48
C GLY A 695 -33.81 -6.80 25.70
N VAL A 696 -34.98 -6.44 25.16
CA VAL A 696 -35.58 -5.11 25.37
C VAL A 696 -35.81 -4.83 26.85
N LYS A 697 -36.31 -5.81 27.62
CA LYS A 697 -36.46 -5.68 29.07
C LYS A 697 -35.15 -5.30 29.77
N PHE A 698 -34.02 -5.90 29.37
CA PHE A 698 -32.71 -5.54 29.93
C PHE A 698 -32.27 -4.13 29.54
N LEU A 699 -32.48 -3.72 28.28
CA LEU A 699 -32.16 -2.36 27.84
C LEU A 699 -33.02 -1.34 28.57
N SER A 700 -34.33 -1.59 28.70
CA SER A 700 -35.27 -0.74 29.44
C SER A 700 -34.82 -0.51 30.89
N ALA A 701 -34.39 -1.56 31.60
CA ALA A 701 -33.88 -1.42 32.95
C ALA A 701 -32.63 -0.53 33.05
N GLY A 702 -31.80 -0.49 32.01
CA GLY A 702 -30.64 0.41 31.97
C GLY A 702 -31.02 1.84 31.56
N LEU A 703 -32.01 2.03 30.70
CA LEU A 703 -32.57 3.35 30.35
C LEU A 703 -33.23 4.04 31.56
N GLU A 704 -33.80 3.27 32.48
CA GLU A 704 -34.33 3.77 33.76
C GLU A 704 -33.25 4.40 34.65
N ASN A 705 -31.96 4.13 34.40
CA ASN A 705 -30.86 4.71 35.17
C ASN A 705 -30.72 6.22 34.85
N PRO A 706 -30.74 7.11 35.85
CA PRO A 706 -30.64 8.56 35.62
C PRO A 706 -29.31 9.01 35.00
N ASN A 707 -28.27 8.18 35.07
CA ASN A 707 -26.97 8.47 34.46
C ASN A 707 -26.88 8.05 32.99
N CYS A 708 -27.90 7.38 32.44
CA CYS A 708 -27.92 6.97 31.05
C CYS A 708 -27.97 8.21 30.13
N LYS A 709 -27.00 8.33 29.21
CA LYS A 709 -26.87 9.45 28.27
C LYS A 709 -27.36 9.12 26.86
N LEU A 710 -27.98 7.95 26.67
CA LEU A 710 -28.38 7.48 25.35
C LEU A 710 -29.46 8.39 24.75
N GLU A 711 -29.18 8.98 23.60
CA GLU A 711 -30.09 9.84 22.85
C GLU A 711 -30.76 9.11 21.69
N VAL A 712 -30.09 8.11 21.10
CA VAL A 712 -30.57 7.35 19.95
C VAL A 712 -30.49 5.86 20.25
N LEU A 713 -31.63 5.18 20.16
CA LEU A 713 -31.72 3.73 20.27
C LEU A 713 -32.45 3.16 19.07
N ARG A 714 -31.74 2.35 18.27
CA ARG A 714 -32.34 1.64 17.13
C ARG A 714 -32.44 0.14 17.42
N LEU A 715 -33.67 -0.35 17.35
CA LEU A 715 -34.09 -1.73 17.57
C LEU A 715 -34.95 -2.20 16.39
N SER A 716 -34.70 -1.67 15.20
CA SER A 716 -35.40 -2.03 13.97
C SER A 716 -35.24 -3.54 13.72
N GLY A 717 -36.32 -4.27 13.42
CA GLY A 717 -36.24 -5.71 13.08
C GLY A 717 -35.74 -6.63 14.20
N CYS A 718 -36.01 -6.30 15.47
CA CYS A 718 -35.46 -6.98 16.66
C CYS A 718 -36.38 -8.03 17.32
N LEU A 719 -37.47 -8.41 16.65
CA LEU A 719 -38.50 -9.33 17.16
C LEU A 719 -39.21 -8.82 18.43
N VAL A 720 -39.40 -7.50 18.52
CA VAL A 720 -40.07 -6.85 19.64
C VAL A 720 -41.58 -6.95 19.49
N THR A 721 -42.27 -7.35 20.56
CA THR A 721 -43.73 -7.43 20.62
C THR A 721 -44.33 -6.34 21.52
N GLU A 722 -45.65 -6.37 21.73
CA GLU A 722 -46.34 -5.51 22.70
C GLU A 722 -45.68 -5.53 24.09
N LYS A 723 -45.12 -6.68 24.51
CA LYS A 723 -44.48 -6.85 25.81
C LYS A 723 -43.18 -6.06 25.92
N GLY A 724 -42.30 -6.12 24.92
CA GLY A 724 -41.08 -5.32 24.85
C GLY A 724 -41.39 -3.83 24.79
N CYS A 725 -42.39 -3.43 23.97
CA CYS A 725 -42.84 -2.04 23.93
C CYS A 725 -43.35 -1.53 25.27
N SER A 726 -44.02 -2.38 26.06
CA SER A 726 -44.46 -2.04 27.42
C SER A 726 -43.29 -1.76 28.36
N HIS A 727 -42.19 -2.53 28.26
CA HIS A 727 -40.96 -2.27 29.02
C HIS A 727 -40.32 -0.94 28.62
N LEU A 728 -40.22 -0.63 27.32
CA LEU A 728 -39.70 0.65 26.84
C LEU A 728 -40.57 1.82 27.30
N ALA A 729 -41.89 1.71 27.20
CA ALA A 729 -42.81 2.73 27.66
C ALA A 729 -42.65 3.02 29.17
N SER A 730 -42.43 1.98 29.99
CA SER A 730 -42.13 2.12 31.43
C SER A 730 -40.81 2.84 31.68
N ALA A 731 -39.76 2.50 30.94
CA ALA A 731 -38.46 3.14 31.06
C ALA A 731 -38.52 4.64 30.71
N LEU A 732 -39.23 4.97 29.63
CA LEU A 732 -39.44 6.35 29.20
C LEU A 732 -40.27 7.18 30.20
N ILE A 733 -41.11 6.56 31.02
CA ILE A 733 -41.81 7.23 32.13
C ILE A 733 -40.83 7.55 33.25
N SER A 734 -39.97 6.59 33.59
CA SER A 734 -39.10 6.66 34.77
C SER A 734 -37.91 7.59 34.55
N ASN A 735 -37.40 7.68 33.32
CA ASN A 735 -36.32 8.59 32.93
C ASN A 735 -36.61 9.26 31.57
N PRO A 736 -37.40 10.36 31.55
CA PRO A 736 -37.85 11.00 30.31
C PRO A 736 -36.77 11.87 29.61
N ALA A 737 -35.56 11.97 30.17
CA ALA A 737 -34.72 13.15 30.00
C ALA A 737 -33.72 13.15 28.82
N PHE A 738 -33.43 12.01 28.18
CA PHE A 738 -32.33 11.95 27.19
C PHE A 738 -32.67 11.32 25.83
N LEU A 739 -33.54 10.31 25.75
CA LEU A 739 -33.82 9.65 24.47
C LEU A 739 -34.61 10.57 23.52
N ARG A 740 -34.04 10.83 22.33
CA ARG A 740 -34.59 11.67 21.27
C ARG A 740 -35.08 10.86 20.07
N GLU A 741 -34.44 9.72 19.80
CA GLU A 741 -34.82 8.82 18.72
C GLU A 741 -34.98 7.39 19.22
N LEU A 742 -36.13 6.80 18.92
CA LEU A 742 -36.42 5.38 19.12
C LEU A 742 -36.94 4.79 17.82
N ASP A 743 -36.15 3.90 17.23
CA ASP A 743 -36.55 3.14 16.04
C ASP A 743 -36.93 1.71 16.41
N LEU A 744 -38.20 1.38 16.24
CA LEU A 744 -38.81 0.06 16.39
C LEU A 744 -39.45 -0.42 15.07
N SER A 745 -39.09 0.15 13.93
CA SER A 745 -39.55 -0.31 12.62
C SER A 745 -39.31 -1.80 12.40
N TYR A 746 -40.14 -2.45 11.59
CA TYR A 746 -40.07 -3.89 11.29
C TYR A 746 -40.14 -4.80 12.53
N ASN A 747 -40.84 -4.35 13.58
CA ASN A 747 -41.23 -5.17 14.73
C ASN A 747 -42.75 -5.42 14.74
N HIS A 748 -43.27 -6.01 15.82
CA HIS A 748 -44.70 -6.19 16.03
C HIS A 748 -45.16 -5.54 17.36
N PRO A 749 -45.09 -4.20 17.47
CA PRO A 749 -45.47 -3.48 18.70
C PRO A 749 -46.94 -3.68 19.10
N GLY A 750 -47.78 -4.19 18.19
CA GLY A 750 -49.21 -4.39 18.36
C GLY A 750 -49.97 -3.10 18.71
N HIS A 751 -51.28 -3.22 18.93
CA HIS A 751 -52.11 -2.04 19.20
C HIS A 751 -51.80 -1.45 20.57
N LEU A 752 -51.58 -2.30 21.59
CA LEU A 752 -51.32 -1.83 22.95
C LEU A 752 -49.94 -1.18 23.07
N GLY A 753 -48.89 -1.82 22.53
CA GLY A 753 -47.54 -1.26 22.57
C GLY A 753 -47.44 0.05 21.78
N THR A 754 -48.09 0.13 20.61
CA THR A 754 -48.21 1.36 19.82
C THR A 754 -48.85 2.47 20.64
N LYS A 755 -50.01 2.23 21.26
CA LYS A 755 -50.72 3.21 22.07
C LYS A 755 -49.90 3.69 23.28
N LEU A 756 -49.19 2.78 23.94
CA LEU A 756 -48.35 3.10 25.10
C LEU A 756 -47.18 4.02 24.73
N LEU A 757 -46.53 3.76 23.59
CA LEU A 757 -45.38 4.55 23.12
C LEU A 757 -45.81 5.89 22.53
N THR A 758 -46.86 5.93 21.70
CA THR A 758 -47.35 7.20 21.10
C THR A 758 -47.95 8.13 22.15
N GLY A 759 -48.66 7.59 23.15
CA GLY A 759 -49.18 8.38 24.28
C GLY A 759 -48.09 9.06 25.13
N LYS A 760 -46.81 8.74 24.95
CA LYS A 760 -45.69 9.47 25.59
C LYS A 760 -45.29 10.74 24.86
N LEU A 761 -45.53 10.84 23.55
CA LEU A 761 -45.24 12.05 22.77
C LEU A 761 -46.05 13.25 23.25
N GLU A 762 -47.16 13.01 23.95
CA GLU A 762 -48.06 14.04 24.50
C GLU A 762 -47.64 14.52 25.92
N GLY A 763 -46.62 13.90 26.53
CA GLY A 763 -46.18 14.22 27.90
C GLY A 763 -45.25 15.44 27.97
N PRO A 764 -45.41 16.37 28.94
CA PRO A 764 -44.68 17.65 29.00
C PRO A 764 -43.17 17.52 29.27
N GLN A 765 -42.67 16.34 29.65
CA GLN A 765 -41.25 16.08 29.88
C GLN A 765 -40.60 15.16 28.84
N CYS A 766 -41.37 14.68 27.84
CA CYS A 766 -40.87 13.79 26.81
C CYS A 766 -39.95 14.55 25.83
N ARG A 767 -38.70 14.08 25.66
CA ARG A 767 -37.77 14.61 24.66
C ARG A 767 -37.70 13.80 23.37
N LEU A 768 -38.48 12.72 23.27
CA LEU A 768 -38.52 11.87 22.08
C LEU A 768 -39.09 12.67 20.90
N GLN A 769 -38.25 12.91 19.89
CA GLN A 769 -38.59 13.65 18.68
C GLN A 769 -38.95 12.71 17.53
N ILE A 770 -38.25 11.57 17.46
CA ILE A 770 -38.39 10.58 16.41
C ILE A 770 -38.81 9.26 17.07
N LEU A 771 -40.02 8.80 16.74
CA LEU A 771 -40.51 7.48 17.09
C LEU A 771 -40.92 6.77 15.81
N ASN A 772 -40.16 5.76 15.42
CA ASN A 772 -40.53 4.89 14.30
C ASN A 772 -41.09 3.57 14.85
N ILE A 773 -42.34 3.25 14.54
CA ILE A 773 -43.05 2.06 15.01
C ILE A 773 -43.74 1.33 13.86
N ASP A 774 -43.27 1.54 12.62
CA ASP A 774 -43.88 0.90 11.46
C ASP A 774 -43.85 -0.63 11.61
N SER A 775 -45.04 -1.21 11.76
CA SER A 775 -45.24 -2.63 12.03
C SER A 775 -45.66 -3.30 10.74
N GLY A 776 -44.73 -3.92 10.04
CA GLY A 776 -45.02 -4.64 8.80
C GLY A 776 -45.74 -5.98 9.02
N GLY A 777 -46.60 -6.11 10.04
CA GLY A 777 -47.41 -7.29 10.36
C GLY A 777 -46.79 -8.34 11.29
N GLU A 778 -47.52 -9.43 11.56
CA GLU A 778 -47.04 -10.56 12.37
C GLU A 778 -45.85 -11.29 11.75
N CYS A 779 -45.66 -11.19 10.41
CA CYS A 779 -44.53 -11.81 9.72
C CYS A 779 -43.16 -11.32 10.22
N ARG A 780 -43.12 -10.18 10.92
CA ARG A 780 -41.93 -9.59 11.53
C ARG A 780 -41.40 -10.37 12.75
N ILE A 781 -42.20 -11.29 13.32
CA ILE A 781 -41.81 -12.18 14.43
C ILE A 781 -41.23 -13.50 13.88
N LYS A 782 -40.24 -13.40 12.99
CA LYS A 782 -39.48 -14.53 12.46
C LYS A 782 -37.99 -14.20 12.53
N SER A 783 -37.15 -15.16 12.90
CA SER A 783 -35.70 -14.95 12.93
C SER A 783 -35.10 -14.73 11.53
N GLY A 784 -34.00 -13.94 11.48
CA GLY A 784 -33.22 -13.73 10.27
C GLY A 784 -33.96 -13.01 9.12
N PRO A 785 -33.49 -13.14 7.86
CA PRO A 785 -34.04 -12.43 6.70
C PRO A 785 -35.53 -12.65 6.45
N ARG A 786 -36.09 -13.77 6.93
CA ARG A 786 -37.51 -14.12 6.77
C ARG A 786 -38.48 -13.17 7.48
N LYS A 787 -38.02 -12.31 8.38
CA LYS A 787 -38.85 -11.19 8.88
C LYS A 787 -39.15 -10.15 7.81
N TYR A 788 -38.50 -10.21 6.66
CA TYR A 788 -38.68 -9.30 5.53
C TYR A 788 -39.51 -9.88 4.39
N THR A 789 -40.21 -11.00 4.62
CA THR A 789 -41.00 -11.66 3.57
C THR A 789 -41.95 -10.68 2.87
N CYS A 790 -41.83 -10.60 1.55
CA CYS A 790 -42.74 -9.86 0.67
C CYS A 790 -43.31 -10.79 -0.41
N GLU A 791 -44.52 -10.47 -0.88
CA GLU A 791 -45.10 -11.14 -2.03
C GLU A 791 -44.67 -10.42 -3.31
N ILE A 792 -44.18 -11.18 -4.29
CA ILE A 792 -43.85 -10.69 -5.63
C ILE A 792 -44.61 -11.52 -6.68
N THR A 793 -44.86 -10.93 -7.85
CA THR A 793 -45.63 -11.57 -8.93
C THR A 793 -44.99 -11.31 -10.29
N LEU A 794 -45.00 -12.31 -11.17
CA LEU A 794 -44.41 -12.19 -12.50
C LEU A 794 -45.24 -11.27 -13.40
N ASP A 795 -44.58 -10.40 -14.16
CA ASP A 795 -45.24 -9.47 -15.08
C ASP A 795 -45.39 -10.09 -16.50
N PRO A 796 -46.61 -10.44 -16.94
CA PRO A 796 -46.87 -10.91 -18.29
C PRO A 796 -46.54 -9.87 -19.38
N ASN A 797 -46.41 -8.58 -19.04
CA ASN A 797 -46.02 -7.55 -20.01
C ASN A 797 -44.53 -7.58 -20.33
N THR A 798 -43.69 -8.03 -19.40
CA THR A 798 -42.24 -8.11 -19.60
C THR A 798 -41.79 -9.48 -20.11
N ALA A 799 -42.56 -10.53 -19.82
CA ALA A 799 -42.23 -11.91 -20.13
C ALA A 799 -41.94 -12.16 -21.62
N HIS A 800 -40.78 -12.75 -21.93
CA HIS A 800 -40.46 -13.20 -23.28
C HIS A 800 -41.52 -14.18 -23.81
N ARG A 801 -41.77 -14.21 -25.13
CA ARG A 801 -42.82 -15.06 -25.75
C ARG A 801 -42.62 -16.56 -25.58
N ASN A 802 -41.42 -17.01 -25.23
CA ASN A 802 -41.13 -18.41 -24.89
C ASN A 802 -41.36 -18.76 -23.40
N LEU A 803 -41.91 -17.83 -22.61
CA LEU A 803 -42.26 -18.09 -21.21
C LEU A 803 -43.76 -18.21 -21.07
N ARG A 804 -44.22 -19.31 -20.47
CA ARG A 804 -45.62 -19.50 -20.08
C ARG A 804 -45.76 -19.22 -18.59
N LEU A 805 -46.52 -18.19 -18.24
CA LEU A 805 -46.88 -17.88 -16.86
C LEU A 805 -48.11 -18.68 -16.43
N SER A 806 -48.07 -19.27 -15.22
CA SER A 806 -49.16 -20.06 -14.63
C SER A 806 -49.33 -19.73 -13.15
N GLU A 807 -50.31 -20.38 -12.49
CA GLU A 807 -50.53 -20.28 -11.03
C GLU A 807 -50.66 -18.83 -10.55
N ARG A 808 -51.53 -18.05 -11.22
CA ARG A 808 -51.72 -16.61 -10.95
C ARG A 808 -50.42 -15.79 -11.07
N ASN A 809 -49.55 -16.15 -12.03
CA ASN A 809 -48.26 -15.52 -12.29
C ASN A 809 -47.22 -15.73 -11.18
N GLN A 810 -47.31 -16.83 -10.44
CA GLN A 810 -46.29 -17.26 -9.47
C GLN A 810 -45.26 -18.21 -10.08
N THR A 811 -45.60 -18.86 -11.20
CA THR A 811 -44.73 -19.84 -11.87
C THR A 811 -44.52 -19.46 -13.33
N ALA A 812 -43.28 -19.55 -13.80
CA ALA A 812 -42.88 -19.39 -15.20
C ALA A 812 -42.20 -20.66 -15.72
N THR A 813 -42.61 -21.12 -16.90
CA THR A 813 -41.98 -22.25 -17.59
C THR A 813 -41.50 -21.83 -18.97
N ARG A 814 -40.25 -22.14 -19.29
CA ARG A 814 -39.73 -21.96 -20.65
C ARG A 814 -40.24 -23.06 -21.58
N VAL A 815 -40.99 -22.66 -22.60
CA VAL A 815 -41.60 -23.54 -23.61
C VAL A 815 -41.06 -23.22 -25.00
N LEU A 816 -41.08 -24.20 -25.90
CA LEU A 816 -40.64 -24.00 -27.29
C LEU A 816 -41.66 -23.20 -28.11
N GLU A 817 -42.95 -23.32 -27.76
CA GLU A 817 -44.04 -22.62 -28.45
C GLU A 817 -44.15 -21.16 -28.02
N LEU A 818 -44.32 -20.27 -28.99
CA LEU A 818 -44.54 -18.85 -28.73
C LEU A 818 -45.92 -18.62 -28.12
N GLN A 819 -45.95 -18.02 -26.94
CA GLN A 819 -47.16 -17.64 -26.24
C GLN A 819 -47.80 -16.40 -26.90
N GLY A 820 -49.14 -16.41 -27.01
CA GLY A 820 -49.94 -15.36 -27.64
C GLY A 820 -50.09 -14.10 -26.80
N TYR A 821 -48.99 -13.55 -26.29
CA TYR A 821 -49.00 -12.29 -25.54
C TYR A 821 -49.13 -11.08 -26.45
N GLU A 822 -49.90 -10.07 -26.01
CA GLU A 822 -50.04 -8.79 -26.70
C GLU A 822 -48.69 -8.07 -26.85
N PRO A 823 -48.44 -7.35 -27.97
CA PRO A 823 -47.27 -6.52 -28.14
C PRO A 823 -47.14 -5.48 -27.02
N ASN A 824 -45.96 -5.41 -26.38
CA ASN A 824 -45.68 -4.46 -25.31
C ASN A 824 -44.21 -4.01 -25.41
N PRO A 825 -43.90 -2.70 -25.34
CA PRO A 825 -42.52 -2.20 -25.40
C PRO A 825 -41.64 -2.65 -24.22
N GLU A 826 -42.22 -3.03 -23.09
CA GLU A 826 -41.49 -3.55 -21.92
C GLU A 826 -41.15 -5.04 -22.04
N ARG A 827 -41.55 -5.70 -23.13
CA ARG A 827 -41.33 -7.13 -23.33
C ARG A 827 -39.92 -7.42 -23.83
N PHE A 828 -39.23 -8.37 -23.21
CA PHE A 828 -37.97 -8.86 -23.76
C PHE A 828 -38.21 -9.62 -25.07
N ASP A 829 -37.43 -9.29 -26.12
CA ASP A 829 -37.62 -9.81 -27.48
C ASP A 829 -36.64 -10.93 -27.87
N GLN A 830 -35.41 -10.89 -27.35
CA GLN A 830 -34.30 -11.79 -27.66
C GLN A 830 -33.82 -12.54 -26.41
N CYS A 831 -33.78 -11.85 -25.26
CA CYS A 831 -33.41 -12.45 -23.99
C CYS A 831 -34.62 -13.13 -23.35
N ILE A 832 -34.49 -14.41 -22.96
CA ILE A 832 -35.61 -15.19 -22.42
C ILE A 832 -35.79 -14.90 -20.93
N TYR A 833 -36.24 -13.68 -20.63
CA TYR A 833 -36.36 -13.12 -19.29
C TYR A 833 -37.81 -12.72 -18.96
N VAL A 834 -38.06 -12.50 -17.68
CA VAL A 834 -39.29 -11.89 -17.13
C VAL A 834 -38.93 -11.09 -15.89
N LEU A 835 -39.61 -9.94 -15.68
CA LEU A 835 -39.55 -9.17 -14.44
C LEU A 835 -40.79 -9.41 -13.58
N CYS A 836 -40.67 -9.17 -12.29
CA CYS A 836 -41.79 -9.00 -11.38
C CYS A 836 -42.42 -7.60 -11.52
N ARG A 837 -43.70 -7.49 -11.13
CA ARG A 837 -44.46 -6.25 -11.20
C ARG A 837 -44.05 -5.24 -10.13
N GLU A 838 -43.71 -5.74 -8.96
CA GLU A 838 -43.44 -4.96 -7.76
C GLU A 838 -42.06 -4.29 -7.86
N SER A 839 -42.03 -3.00 -7.51
CA SER A 839 -40.78 -2.25 -7.32
C SER A 839 -40.35 -2.34 -5.86
N LEU A 840 -39.10 -2.72 -5.63
CA LEU A 840 -38.52 -2.89 -4.29
C LEU A 840 -37.58 -1.72 -3.98
N SER A 841 -37.90 -0.95 -2.94
CA SER A 841 -37.10 0.17 -2.43
C SER A 841 -36.92 0.12 -0.92
N ASP A 842 -37.09 -1.07 -0.34
CA ASP A 842 -37.04 -1.29 1.10
C ASP A 842 -36.41 -2.67 1.41
N ARG A 843 -36.38 -3.08 2.67
CA ARG A 843 -35.95 -4.39 3.13
C ARG A 843 -36.95 -5.47 2.73
N CYS A 844 -36.52 -6.37 1.86
CA CYS A 844 -37.37 -7.39 1.26
C CYS A 844 -36.69 -8.77 1.29
N TYR A 845 -37.49 -9.81 1.48
CA TYR A 845 -37.05 -11.19 1.37
C TYR A 845 -38.08 -12.02 0.59
N TRP A 846 -37.61 -12.86 -0.32
CA TRP A 846 -38.44 -13.84 -1.00
C TRP A 846 -37.64 -15.10 -1.30
N GLU A 847 -38.33 -16.22 -1.50
CA GLU A 847 -37.72 -17.48 -1.89
C GLU A 847 -38.17 -17.84 -3.31
N VAL A 848 -37.24 -18.36 -4.09
CA VAL A 848 -37.49 -18.84 -5.45
C VAL A 848 -36.99 -20.27 -5.57
N GLN A 849 -37.78 -21.11 -6.20
CA GLN A 849 -37.45 -22.50 -6.48
C GLN A 849 -37.23 -22.70 -7.98
N PHE A 850 -36.13 -23.35 -8.32
CA PHE A 850 -35.73 -23.68 -9.68
C PHE A 850 -35.98 -25.18 -9.97
N SER A 851 -36.43 -25.53 -11.17
CA SER A 851 -36.19 -26.87 -11.71
C SER A 851 -34.69 -27.00 -11.98
N GLU A 852 -34.11 -28.20 -11.85
CA GLU A 852 -32.65 -28.52 -11.76
C GLU A 852 -31.71 -28.00 -12.89
N ASP A 853 -32.22 -27.22 -13.84
CA ASP A 853 -31.53 -26.66 -15.00
C ASP A 853 -31.17 -25.17 -14.87
N LEU A 854 -30.13 -24.78 -15.62
CA LEU A 854 -29.50 -23.46 -15.75
C LEU A 854 -30.49 -22.28 -15.70
N ALA A 855 -30.70 -21.74 -14.49
CA ALA A 855 -31.60 -20.63 -14.22
C ALA A 855 -30.93 -19.65 -13.25
N GLY A 856 -31.41 -18.41 -13.27
CA GLY A 856 -30.83 -17.34 -12.46
C GLY A 856 -31.86 -16.33 -12.02
N VAL A 857 -31.54 -15.66 -10.92
CA VAL A 857 -32.30 -14.57 -10.32
C VAL A 857 -31.47 -13.30 -10.42
N ALA A 858 -32.13 -12.20 -10.76
CA ALA A 858 -31.52 -10.89 -10.88
C ALA A 858 -32.36 -9.83 -10.18
N LEU A 859 -31.72 -8.73 -9.79
CA LEU A 859 -32.40 -7.46 -9.54
C LEU A 859 -31.89 -6.45 -10.55
N THR A 860 -32.78 -5.59 -11.05
CA THR A 860 -32.45 -4.58 -12.05
C THR A 860 -33.20 -3.28 -11.82
N TYR A 861 -32.64 -2.16 -12.23
CA TYR A 861 -33.43 -0.94 -12.44
C TYR A 861 -34.41 -1.12 -13.59
N LYS A 862 -35.48 -0.32 -13.57
CA LYS A 862 -36.54 -0.37 -14.57
C LYS A 862 -36.02 -0.16 -15.99
N GLY A 863 -35.07 0.76 -16.17
CA GLY A 863 -34.57 1.20 -17.47
C GLY A 863 -33.63 0.25 -18.21
N ILE A 864 -33.42 -1.00 -17.75
CA ILE A 864 -32.60 -1.97 -18.50
C ILE A 864 -33.21 -2.24 -19.89
N GLU A 865 -32.35 -2.37 -20.91
CA GLU A 865 -32.80 -2.49 -22.30
C GLU A 865 -33.56 -3.80 -22.53
N ARG A 866 -34.69 -3.71 -23.25
CA ARG A 866 -35.58 -4.84 -23.54
C ARG A 866 -35.30 -5.51 -24.88
N ASN A 867 -34.66 -4.78 -25.78
CA ASN A 867 -34.46 -5.18 -27.17
C ASN A 867 -33.01 -5.64 -27.39
N GLY A 868 -32.84 -6.70 -28.19
CA GLY A 868 -31.50 -7.16 -28.57
C GLY A 868 -30.80 -8.03 -27.51
N ARG A 869 -29.58 -8.46 -27.83
CA ARG A 869 -28.80 -9.44 -27.06
C ARG A 869 -27.41 -8.92 -26.66
N GLY A 870 -27.32 -7.62 -26.40
CA GLY A 870 -26.09 -6.95 -25.95
C GLY A 870 -25.92 -6.96 -24.43
N ASP A 871 -24.84 -6.35 -23.95
CA ASP A 871 -24.57 -6.23 -22.51
C ASP A 871 -25.61 -5.36 -21.79
N ASP A 872 -26.17 -4.36 -22.48
CA ASP A 872 -27.19 -3.45 -21.94
C ASP A 872 -28.54 -4.11 -21.66
N SER A 873 -28.86 -5.23 -22.33
CA SER A 873 -30.08 -6.01 -22.12
C SER A 873 -29.88 -7.30 -21.31
N THR A 874 -28.63 -7.70 -21.07
CA THR A 874 -28.27 -8.95 -20.37
C THR A 874 -28.10 -8.70 -18.87
N PHE A 875 -28.84 -9.42 -18.02
CA PHE A 875 -28.67 -9.29 -16.57
C PHE A 875 -27.23 -9.59 -16.13
N GLY A 876 -26.70 -8.78 -15.20
CA GLY A 876 -25.35 -8.92 -14.66
C GLY A 876 -24.21 -8.42 -15.57
N ASN A 877 -24.46 -8.16 -16.85
CA ASN A 877 -23.46 -7.64 -17.79
C ASN A 877 -23.40 -6.11 -17.86
N ASN A 878 -24.27 -5.43 -17.12
CA ASN A 878 -24.34 -3.97 -17.07
C ASN A 878 -24.34 -3.47 -15.62
N ARG A 879 -24.26 -2.14 -15.46
CA ARG A 879 -24.33 -1.47 -14.15
C ARG A 879 -25.74 -1.42 -13.57
N MET A 880 -26.76 -1.75 -14.36
CA MET A 880 -28.17 -1.63 -14.00
C MET A 880 -28.71 -2.87 -13.30
N SER A 881 -27.95 -3.98 -13.28
CA SER A 881 -28.44 -5.26 -12.78
C SER A 881 -27.38 -6.09 -12.04
N TRP A 882 -27.86 -6.90 -11.11
CA TRP A 882 -27.08 -7.82 -10.26
C TRP A 882 -27.70 -9.20 -10.36
N GLN A 883 -26.93 -10.20 -10.74
CA GLN A 883 -27.45 -11.53 -11.04
C GLN A 883 -26.70 -12.63 -10.32
N LEU A 884 -27.44 -13.62 -9.83
CA LEU A 884 -26.92 -14.92 -9.41
C LEU A 884 -27.43 -16.00 -10.36
N VAL A 885 -26.52 -16.79 -10.92
CA VAL A 885 -26.82 -17.92 -11.79
C VAL A 885 -26.35 -19.21 -11.13
N CYS A 886 -27.21 -20.24 -11.20
CA CYS A 886 -26.89 -21.59 -10.76
C CYS A 886 -26.52 -22.44 -11.99
N PHE A 887 -25.33 -23.03 -12.00
CA PHE A 887 -24.86 -23.92 -13.08
C PHE A 887 -24.91 -25.39 -12.64
N GLY A 888 -25.51 -26.25 -13.47
CA GLY A 888 -25.48 -27.73 -13.44
C GLY A 888 -25.86 -28.36 -12.09
N SER A 889 -27.09 -28.87 -11.94
CA SER A 889 -27.58 -29.57 -10.72
C SER A 889 -27.09 -28.97 -9.38
N GLY A 890 -26.92 -27.64 -9.34
CA GLY A 890 -26.39 -26.85 -8.22
C GLY A 890 -24.98 -27.13 -7.72
N SER A 891 -24.06 -27.57 -8.58
CA SER A 891 -22.65 -27.75 -8.19
C SER A 891 -21.87 -26.44 -8.08
N THR A 892 -22.31 -25.36 -8.75
CA THR A 892 -21.56 -24.08 -8.75
C THR A 892 -22.50 -22.88 -8.93
N TYR A 893 -22.33 -21.85 -8.11
CA TYR A 893 -22.97 -20.55 -8.32
C TYR A 893 -22.01 -19.58 -8.99
N CYS A 894 -22.54 -18.65 -9.78
CA CYS A 894 -21.79 -17.50 -10.27
C CYS A 894 -22.58 -16.23 -10.05
N ALA A 895 -21.93 -15.23 -9.48
CA ALA A 895 -22.46 -13.89 -9.35
C ALA A 895 -21.94 -13.00 -10.48
N PHE A 896 -22.83 -12.22 -11.10
CA PHE A 896 -22.54 -11.32 -12.21
C PHE A 896 -23.01 -9.90 -11.89
N HIS A 897 -22.12 -8.93 -12.09
CA HIS A 897 -22.45 -7.51 -12.09
C HIS A 897 -21.43 -6.72 -12.91
N ASN A 898 -21.89 -5.81 -13.78
CA ASN A 898 -21.05 -4.96 -14.61
C ASN A 898 -19.95 -5.74 -15.35
N ASN A 899 -20.31 -6.83 -16.02
CA ASN A 899 -19.41 -7.74 -16.74
C ASN A 899 -18.35 -8.45 -15.88
N ASN A 900 -18.42 -8.31 -14.55
CA ASN A 900 -17.56 -9.03 -13.63
C ASN A 900 -18.23 -10.33 -13.17
N ARG A 901 -17.52 -11.45 -13.31
CA ARG A 901 -17.97 -12.80 -12.94
C ARG A 901 -17.22 -13.27 -11.70
N THR A 902 -17.95 -13.59 -10.64
CA THR A 902 -17.39 -14.21 -9.43
C THR A 902 -17.88 -15.65 -9.35
N GLU A 903 -16.97 -16.61 -9.47
CA GLU A 903 -17.26 -18.03 -9.23
C GLU A 903 -17.36 -18.29 -7.72
N ILE A 904 -18.41 -18.98 -7.30
CA ILE A 904 -18.68 -19.30 -5.90
C ILE A 904 -18.57 -20.83 -5.74
N PRO A 905 -17.72 -21.32 -4.81
CA PRO A 905 -17.52 -22.74 -4.57
C PRO A 905 -18.82 -23.49 -4.24
N ALA A 906 -18.84 -24.79 -4.53
CA ALA A 906 -19.94 -25.68 -4.22
C ALA A 906 -20.27 -25.67 -2.72
N LEU A 907 -21.54 -25.48 -2.35
CA LEU A 907 -22.00 -25.67 -0.98
C LEU A 907 -22.03 -27.17 -0.64
N SER A 908 -21.86 -27.50 0.64
CA SER A 908 -21.84 -28.90 1.13
C SER A 908 -23.16 -29.66 0.97
N PHE A 909 -24.24 -28.97 0.58
CA PHE A 909 -25.54 -29.56 0.28
C PHE A 909 -26.23 -28.79 -0.85
N TYR A 910 -26.90 -29.55 -1.72
CA TYR A 910 -27.69 -29.01 -2.82
C TYR A 910 -29.07 -28.57 -2.35
N SER A 911 -29.49 -27.37 -2.74
CA SER A 911 -30.89 -26.96 -2.71
C SER A 911 -31.24 -26.27 -4.02
N ASN A 912 -32.41 -26.61 -4.55
CA ASN A 912 -33.01 -25.93 -5.69
C ASN A 912 -33.79 -24.68 -5.29
N ARG A 913 -33.74 -24.28 -4.01
CA ARG A 913 -34.39 -23.09 -3.49
C ARG A 913 -33.37 -22.05 -3.05
N VAL A 914 -33.53 -20.83 -3.57
CA VAL A 914 -32.69 -19.67 -3.25
C VAL A 914 -33.54 -18.62 -2.55
N GLY A 915 -33.09 -18.19 -1.38
CA GLY A 915 -33.61 -17.02 -0.68
C GLY A 915 -32.85 -15.77 -1.10
N VAL A 916 -33.56 -14.69 -1.38
CA VAL A 916 -32.97 -13.40 -1.74
C VAL A 916 -33.36 -12.39 -0.68
N TYR A 917 -32.38 -11.69 -0.12
CA TYR A 917 -32.56 -10.61 0.83
C TYR A 917 -32.02 -9.31 0.23
N LEU A 918 -32.88 -8.30 0.11
CA LEU A 918 -32.52 -6.94 -0.25
C LEU A 918 -32.62 -6.07 0.99
N ASP A 919 -31.56 -5.34 1.31
CA ASP A 919 -31.57 -4.21 2.24
C ASP A 919 -31.26 -2.96 1.41
N TRP A 920 -32.29 -2.44 0.73
CA TRP A 920 -32.14 -1.33 -0.22
C TRP A 920 -31.49 -0.10 0.43
N PRO A 921 -31.89 0.35 1.65
CA PRO A 921 -31.26 1.51 2.29
C PRO A 921 -29.78 1.29 2.64
N ALA A 922 -29.40 0.06 2.98
CA ALA A 922 -28.01 -0.29 3.29
C ALA A 922 -27.17 -0.60 2.03
N GLY A 923 -27.81 -0.70 0.85
CA GLY A 923 -27.12 -1.06 -0.38
C GLY A 923 -26.69 -2.53 -0.45
N ILE A 924 -27.41 -3.44 0.23
CA ILE A 924 -27.01 -4.85 0.37
C ILE A 924 -28.01 -5.74 -0.39
N LEU A 925 -27.48 -6.64 -1.22
CA LEU A 925 -28.27 -7.70 -1.88
C LEU A 925 -27.60 -9.04 -1.63
N SER A 926 -28.21 -9.87 -0.78
CA SER A 926 -27.67 -11.17 -0.37
C SER A 926 -28.50 -12.33 -0.88
N PHE A 927 -27.81 -13.41 -1.25
CA PHE A 927 -28.40 -14.66 -1.70
C PHE A 927 -28.07 -15.78 -0.73
N TYR A 928 -29.04 -16.65 -0.51
CA TYR A 928 -28.96 -17.78 0.40
C TYR A 928 -29.46 -19.05 -0.27
N SER A 929 -28.80 -20.17 -0.01
CA SER A 929 -29.34 -21.50 -0.28
C SER A 929 -30.26 -21.89 0.87
N VAL A 930 -31.46 -22.36 0.56
CA VAL A 930 -32.48 -22.72 1.56
C VAL A 930 -32.56 -24.23 1.68
N SER A 931 -32.12 -24.81 2.80
CA SER A 931 -32.20 -26.27 2.99
C SER A 931 -33.64 -26.78 2.91
N SER A 932 -33.89 -27.82 2.11
CA SER A 932 -35.23 -28.42 1.97
C SER A 932 -35.73 -29.08 3.26
N ASP A 933 -34.82 -29.63 4.06
CA ASP A 933 -35.18 -30.41 5.26
C ASP A 933 -35.26 -29.54 6.52
N THR A 934 -34.28 -28.66 6.70
CA THR A 934 -34.15 -27.85 7.93
C THR A 934 -34.66 -26.42 7.76
N HIS A 935 -34.91 -26.00 6.51
CA HIS A 935 -35.17 -24.61 6.15
C HIS A 935 -34.08 -23.62 6.60
N ALA A 936 -32.88 -24.10 6.92
CA ALA A 936 -31.74 -23.27 7.26
C ALA A 936 -31.27 -22.46 6.03
N LEU A 937 -30.89 -21.21 6.28
CA LEU A 937 -30.33 -20.31 5.27
C LEU A 937 -28.81 -20.39 5.30
N THR A 938 -28.21 -20.70 4.16
CA THR A 938 -26.75 -20.72 3.98
C THR A 938 -26.37 -19.64 3.01
N HIS A 939 -25.56 -18.68 3.45
CA HIS A 939 -25.12 -17.58 2.62
C HIS A 939 -24.39 -18.09 1.37
N ILE A 940 -24.76 -17.55 0.20
CA ILE A 940 -24.14 -17.84 -1.10
C ILE A 940 -23.23 -16.66 -1.49
N HIS A 941 -23.81 -15.46 -1.58
CA HIS A 941 -23.11 -14.27 -2.07
C HIS A 941 -23.83 -12.99 -1.65
N THR A 942 -23.10 -11.89 -1.56
CA THR A 942 -23.67 -10.56 -1.32
C THR A 942 -23.07 -9.54 -2.29
N PHE A 943 -23.93 -8.80 -2.99
CA PHE A 943 -23.55 -7.57 -3.66
C PHE A 943 -23.70 -6.37 -2.73
N TYR A 944 -22.79 -5.43 -2.87
CA TYR A 944 -22.83 -4.14 -2.21
C TYR A 944 -22.88 -3.05 -3.28
N SER A 945 -23.92 -2.22 -3.25
CA SER A 945 -24.15 -1.18 -4.25
C SER A 945 -24.93 -0.02 -3.66
N THR A 946 -24.65 1.21 -4.08
CA THR A 946 -25.53 2.34 -3.79
C THR A 946 -26.69 2.32 -4.77
N PHE A 947 -27.83 1.79 -4.34
CA PHE A 947 -29.02 1.78 -5.17
C PHE A 947 -29.60 3.19 -5.30
N THR A 948 -29.81 3.64 -6.53
CA THR A 948 -30.28 5.01 -6.83
C THR A 948 -31.78 5.06 -7.13
N GLU A 949 -32.35 3.91 -7.49
CA GLU A 949 -33.76 3.77 -7.89
C GLU A 949 -34.35 2.46 -7.33
N PRO A 950 -35.68 2.32 -7.28
CA PRO A 950 -36.32 1.05 -6.96
C PRO A 950 -35.88 -0.08 -7.91
N LEU A 951 -35.69 -1.27 -7.36
CA LEU A 951 -35.26 -2.46 -8.08
C LEU A 951 -36.44 -3.36 -8.44
N TYR A 952 -36.33 -4.06 -9.57
CA TYR A 952 -37.28 -5.05 -10.04
C TYR A 952 -36.62 -6.41 -10.05
N VAL A 953 -37.30 -7.41 -9.50
CA VAL A 953 -36.83 -8.79 -9.54
C VAL A 953 -36.96 -9.31 -10.97
N GLY A 954 -35.93 -9.97 -11.47
CA GLY A 954 -35.88 -10.55 -12.80
C GLY A 954 -35.42 -12.00 -12.76
N PHE A 955 -35.87 -12.78 -13.73
CA PHE A 955 -35.50 -14.18 -13.87
C PHE A 955 -35.03 -14.50 -15.27
N CYS A 956 -34.02 -15.37 -15.38
CA CYS A 956 -33.49 -15.84 -16.66
C CYS A 956 -33.53 -17.37 -16.78
N PHE A 957 -33.78 -17.85 -18.00
CA PHE A 957 -34.01 -19.27 -18.29
C PHE A 957 -33.04 -19.80 -19.35
N GLY A 958 -32.28 -20.85 -19.02
CA GLY A 958 -31.24 -21.42 -19.88
C GLY A 958 -31.72 -22.46 -20.90
N ASN A 959 -32.58 -23.40 -20.50
CA ASN A 959 -33.02 -24.53 -21.35
C ASN A 959 -34.55 -24.59 -21.50
N ALA A 960 -35.02 -25.24 -22.56
CA ALA A 960 -36.46 -25.54 -22.69
C ALA A 960 -36.87 -26.55 -21.61
N GLY A 961 -38.00 -26.31 -20.94
CA GLY A 961 -38.45 -27.10 -19.80
C GLY A 961 -38.06 -26.52 -18.43
N SER A 962 -37.18 -25.51 -18.37
CA SER A 962 -36.84 -24.86 -17.10
C SER A 962 -38.06 -24.16 -16.49
N VAL A 963 -38.30 -24.41 -15.21
CA VAL A 963 -39.38 -23.87 -14.38
C VAL A 963 -38.80 -23.04 -13.25
N ILE A 964 -39.42 -21.90 -13.00
CA ILE A 964 -39.17 -21.05 -11.83
C ILE A 964 -40.50 -20.85 -11.12
N SER A 965 -40.49 -21.05 -9.81
CA SER A 965 -41.66 -20.89 -8.95
C SER A 965 -41.31 -20.02 -7.74
N LEU A 966 -42.07 -18.95 -7.57
CA LEU A 966 -42.03 -18.08 -6.39
C LEU A 966 -42.66 -18.82 -5.20
N CYS A 967 -42.00 -18.81 -4.04
CA CYS A 967 -42.33 -19.64 -2.88
C CYS A 967 -42.92 -18.87 -1.71
#